data_AF-A0A8J6DWU0-F1
#
_entry.id   AF-A0A8J6DWU0-F1
#
_cell.length_a   1.000
_cell.length_b   1.000
_cell.length_c   1.000
_cell.angle_alpha   90.00
_cell.angle_beta   90.00
_cell.angle_gamma   90.00
#
_symmetry.space_group_name_H-M   'P 1'
#
loop_
_entity.id
_entity.type
_entity.pdbx_description
1 polymer ?
#
loop_
_entity_poly.entity_id
_entity_poly.type
_entity_poly.pdbx_seq_one_letter_code
_entity_poly.pdbx_strand_id
1 'polypeptide(L)'
;FLLTEGSTIASVCPKGYFPCGNLTKCLPRAFHCDGVNDCGNGADEENCVLNQYPQGCDCKETELECINAGLTSVPTISSNVTLLSLKRNRIHNLPGKVFIRYPELEKIFLQYNCIRHISRKAFFGLYNLQILYLSHNCITALRPGVFKDLHQLTWLSMINNYLEALPREMCAHMPQLNWIDLEGNRIKYLTNSTFLSCESLTVLSMASPNENWLLQQTQPTVLTLAMSYRSLPRNQIDFVPEKTFSSLKNLGELDLSSNMIMELPPHIFKDLKLLQRLGNSLSFQNNNILMLLPFFLLMVQKESVIQSSFNQFESLKQLQSLDLERIDIPNINTQMFQHMKNLSHIYFKNFRYCSYAPHVRICMPLTDGISSFEDLLANNILRIFVWVIAFITCFGNLFLKIRLTLCPSKSFVVSADCLMGVYLFFVGFFDIKYRGQYQKYALLWMESLQCRLMGFLAMLSTEVSVLLLTYLTLEKFLVIVFPFSNIRPGKWQTSVILICLWIVGFLIAVIPFWNEDYFGNFYGKNGVCFPLYDDQTEDFGSRGYSLGIFLGVNLLAFLIIVFAYVTMFCSIQKTALQTSEVRNHIGREVAVANRFFFIVFSDAICWIPVFVVKILSLFRVEIPGTITSWIVIFFLPVNSALNPILYTLTTSFFKDKLKQFLHKHRRKAIFKTKKKSLSGSIVWTDDSSSLKLEVLNKITLGASIVKPIS
;
A
#
# COMPACT_ATOMS: atom_id res chain seq x y z
N PHE A 1 38.26 43.96 -8.43
CA PHE A 1 39.34 44.65 -7.70
C PHE A 1 40.46 43.64 -7.47
N LEU A 2 41.68 44.01 -7.84
CA LEU A 2 42.99 43.37 -7.57
C LEU A 2 43.05 41.83 -7.46
N LEU A 3 43.64 41.23 -8.50
CA LEU A 3 44.38 39.97 -8.41
C LEU A 3 45.66 40.18 -7.61
N THR A 4 46.07 39.19 -6.82
CA THR A 4 47.47 38.97 -6.42
C THR A 4 47.97 37.67 -7.05
N GLU A 5 49.22 37.68 -7.48
CA GLU A 5 49.81 36.71 -8.41
C GLU A 5 50.03 35.32 -7.79
N GLY A 6 50.16 34.28 -8.63
CA GLY A 6 50.66 32.96 -8.19
C GLY A 6 49.86 31.73 -8.62
N SER A 7 49.22 31.70 -9.79
CA SER A 7 48.67 30.46 -10.35
C SER A 7 49.11 30.23 -11.78
N THR A 8 49.92 29.19 -12.00
CA THR A 8 50.15 28.58 -13.32
C THR A 8 48.81 28.28 -13.98
N ILE A 9 48.67 28.64 -15.26
CA ILE A 9 47.43 28.41 -16.02
C ILE A 9 47.26 26.90 -16.22
N ALA A 10 46.50 26.25 -15.36
CA ALA A 10 46.14 24.86 -15.53
C ALA A 10 45.26 24.73 -16.78
N SER A 11 45.79 24.09 -17.83
CA SER A 11 45.05 23.78 -19.04
C SER A 11 43.93 22.78 -18.70
N VAL A 12 42.67 23.24 -18.78
CA VAL A 12 41.50 22.43 -18.41
C VAL A 12 41.22 21.41 -19.52
N CYS A 13 41.87 20.26 -19.44
CA CYS A 13 41.65 19.14 -20.35
C CYS A 13 40.27 18.46 -20.12
N PRO A 14 39.64 17.91 -21.18
CA PRO A 14 38.41 17.15 -21.05
C PRO A 14 38.62 15.84 -20.27
N LYS A 15 37.54 15.31 -19.66
CA LYS A 15 37.59 14.05 -18.89
C LYS A 15 38.21 12.90 -19.70
N GLY A 16 39.22 12.25 -19.12
CA GLY A 16 40.00 11.19 -19.76
C GLY A 16 41.38 11.61 -20.29
N TYR A 17 41.71 12.91 -20.22
CA TYR A 17 42.98 13.46 -20.69
C TYR A 17 43.79 14.12 -19.57
N PHE A 18 45.12 14.02 -19.66
CA PHE A 18 46.12 14.59 -18.77
C PHE A 18 46.76 15.86 -19.39
N PRO A 19 46.90 16.98 -18.65
CA PRO A 19 47.57 18.18 -19.14
C PRO A 19 49.10 18.06 -19.03
N CYS A 20 49.82 18.37 -20.11
CA CYS A 20 51.30 18.37 -20.15
C CYS A 20 51.94 19.57 -19.40
N GLY A 21 51.52 19.81 -18.14
CA GLY A 21 51.97 20.92 -17.31
C GLY A 21 51.71 22.28 -17.96
N ASN A 22 52.78 23.04 -18.22
CA ASN A 22 52.72 24.37 -18.84
C ASN A 22 52.40 24.36 -20.35
N LEU A 23 52.23 23.19 -20.97
CA LEU A 23 51.82 23.08 -22.38
C LEU A 23 50.29 23.07 -22.50
N THR A 24 49.77 23.68 -23.57
CA THR A 24 48.35 23.58 -23.97
C THR A 24 47.99 22.23 -24.61
N LYS A 25 48.86 21.22 -24.46
CA LYS A 25 48.69 19.86 -24.98
C LYS A 25 48.04 18.98 -23.91
N CYS A 26 46.98 18.30 -24.29
CA CYS A 26 46.32 17.26 -23.49
C CYS A 26 46.63 15.89 -24.09
N LEU A 27 47.24 14.99 -23.34
CA LEU A 27 47.41 13.58 -23.73
C LEU A 27 46.25 12.74 -23.21
N PRO A 28 45.81 11.66 -23.89
CA PRO A 28 45.00 10.63 -23.26
C PRO A 28 45.71 10.08 -22.01
N ARG A 29 44.99 9.82 -20.92
CA ARG A 29 45.55 9.28 -19.65
C ARG A 29 46.33 7.94 -19.77
N ALA A 30 46.30 7.31 -20.93
CA ALA A 30 47.07 6.11 -21.26
C ALA A 30 48.56 6.38 -21.55
N PHE A 31 48.92 7.64 -21.83
CA PHE A 31 50.27 8.14 -22.12
C PHE A 31 50.75 9.04 -20.96
N HIS A 32 50.69 8.49 -19.75
CA HIS A 32 51.11 9.13 -18.51
C HIS A 32 51.60 8.01 -17.60
N CYS A 33 52.84 8.10 -17.13
CA CYS A 33 53.54 7.03 -16.44
C CYS A 33 53.65 5.72 -17.26
N ASP A 34 53.85 5.82 -18.58
CA ASP A 34 54.05 4.67 -19.47
C ASP A 34 55.52 4.43 -19.86
N GLY A 35 56.44 5.30 -19.40
CA GLY A 35 57.86 5.25 -19.66
C GLY A 35 58.29 5.98 -20.93
N VAL A 36 57.38 6.70 -21.60
CA VAL A 36 57.63 7.45 -22.83
C VAL A 36 57.32 8.94 -22.62
N ASN A 37 58.24 9.82 -23.01
CA ASN A 37 58.04 11.27 -22.95
C ASN A 37 57.20 11.75 -24.16
N ASP A 38 55.90 11.54 -24.11
CA ASP A 38 54.91 11.97 -25.10
C ASP A 38 54.54 13.46 -24.98
N CYS A 39 54.69 14.07 -23.81
CA CYS A 39 54.51 15.51 -23.61
C CYS A 39 55.67 16.33 -24.22
N GLY A 40 56.84 15.70 -24.43
CA GLY A 40 58.09 16.32 -24.89
C GLY A 40 58.88 17.01 -23.78
N ASN A 41 58.23 17.44 -22.69
CA ASN A 41 58.85 18.05 -21.51
C ASN A 41 59.00 17.11 -20.30
N GLY A 42 58.60 15.84 -20.42
CA GLY A 42 58.66 14.84 -19.34
C GLY A 42 57.58 14.98 -18.25
N ALA A 43 56.66 15.95 -18.37
CA ALA A 43 55.62 16.20 -17.35
C ALA A 43 54.59 15.06 -17.21
N ASP A 44 54.57 14.14 -18.17
CA ASP A 44 53.84 12.87 -18.18
C ASP A 44 54.50 11.76 -17.38
N GLU A 45 55.81 11.83 -17.14
CA GLU A 45 56.61 10.85 -16.41
C GLU A 45 57.09 11.35 -15.03
N GLU A 46 56.82 12.63 -14.71
CA GLU A 46 57.10 13.23 -13.40
C GLU A 46 55.99 12.93 -12.37
N ASN A 47 56.39 12.59 -11.13
CA ASN A 47 55.51 12.27 -10.00
C ASN A 47 54.68 10.97 -10.13
N CYS A 48 55.13 10.03 -10.98
CA CYS A 48 54.55 8.69 -11.09
C CYS A 48 54.75 7.83 -9.83
N VAL A 49 53.65 7.52 -9.13
CA VAL A 49 53.66 6.67 -7.92
C VAL A 49 53.46 5.18 -8.25
N LEU A 50 52.79 4.85 -9.36
CA LEU A 50 52.68 3.50 -9.91
C LEU A 50 53.34 3.45 -11.29
N ASN A 51 54.26 2.50 -11.49
CA ASN A 51 55.03 2.37 -12.74
C ASN A 51 54.39 1.40 -13.76
N GLN A 52 53.24 0.81 -13.44
CA GLN A 52 52.57 -0.17 -14.30
C GLN A 52 51.08 -0.30 -13.95
N TYR A 53 50.20 0.09 -14.88
CA TYR A 53 48.76 -0.19 -14.86
C TYR A 53 48.18 -0.27 -16.29
N PRO A 54 47.07 -0.98 -16.52
CA PRO A 54 46.52 -1.13 -17.88
C PRO A 54 45.75 0.11 -18.36
N GLN A 55 45.77 0.34 -19.67
CA GLN A 55 45.07 1.44 -20.33
C GLN A 55 43.56 1.40 -20.08
N GLY A 56 42.97 2.56 -19.76
CA GLY A 56 41.55 2.69 -19.43
C GLY A 56 41.21 2.52 -17.94
N CYS A 57 42.22 2.40 -17.07
CA CYS A 57 42.06 2.54 -15.62
C CYS A 57 42.52 3.91 -15.15
N ASP A 58 41.84 4.46 -14.13
CA ASP A 58 42.25 5.68 -13.46
C ASP A 58 43.15 5.36 -12.25
N CYS A 59 44.28 6.06 -12.15
CA CYS A 59 45.22 5.95 -11.03
C CYS A 59 45.20 7.23 -10.19
N LYS A 60 45.31 7.07 -8.87
CA LYS A 60 45.54 8.18 -7.91
C LYS A 60 46.47 7.69 -6.80
N GLU A 61 47.68 8.25 -6.75
CA GLU A 61 48.73 7.82 -5.80
C GLU A 61 48.96 6.30 -5.91
N THR A 62 48.60 5.51 -4.89
CA THR A 62 48.68 4.03 -4.90
C THR A 62 47.33 3.34 -5.09
N GLU A 63 46.26 4.09 -5.38
CA GLU A 63 44.91 3.59 -5.62
C GLU A 63 44.65 3.43 -7.14
N LEU A 64 44.17 2.26 -7.57
CA LEU A 64 43.91 1.94 -8.97
C LEU A 64 42.43 1.56 -9.20
N GLU A 65 41.76 2.30 -10.10
CA GLU A 65 40.36 2.09 -10.47
C GLU A 65 40.17 1.71 -11.95
N CYS A 66 39.95 0.41 -12.19
CA CYS A 66 39.59 -0.16 -13.48
C CYS A 66 38.09 -0.46 -13.56
N ILE A 67 37.25 0.55 -13.71
CA ILE A 67 35.78 0.37 -13.75
C ILE A 67 35.28 0.23 -15.19
N ASN A 68 34.60 -0.87 -15.52
CA ASN A 68 34.05 -1.14 -16.86
C ASN A 68 35.11 -1.12 -18.00
N ALA A 69 36.34 -1.52 -17.69
CA ALA A 69 37.45 -1.67 -18.64
C ALA A 69 37.40 -2.98 -19.46
N GLY A 70 36.34 -3.80 -19.32
CA GLY A 70 36.16 -5.03 -20.08
C GLY A 70 37.06 -6.21 -19.68
N LEU A 71 37.80 -6.08 -18.58
CA LEU A 71 38.82 -7.04 -18.14
C LEU A 71 38.24 -8.44 -17.87
N THR A 72 38.88 -9.49 -18.39
CA THR A 72 38.49 -10.90 -18.20
C THR A 72 39.26 -11.60 -17.08
N SER A 73 40.34 -10.98 -16.62
CA SER A 73 41.22 -11.47 -15.54
C SER A 73 41.81 -10.29 -14.76
N VAL A 74 42.45 -10.56 -13.62
CA VAL A 74 43.20 -9.56 -12.86
C VAL A 74 44.46 -9.17 -13.66
N PRO A 75 44.68 -7.87 -13.96
CA PRO A 75 45.84 -7.42 -14.73
C PRO A 75 47.15 -7.51 -13.92
N THR A 76 48.28 -7.43 -14.63
CA THR A 76 49.59 -7.20 -13.99
C THR A 76 49.73 -5.70 -13.72
N ILE A 77 49.99 -5.35 -12.47
CA ILE A 77 50.09 -3.96 -11.98
C ILE A 77 51.32 -3.80 -11.08
N SER A 78 51.64 -2.57 -10.68
CA SER A 78 52.74 -2.28 -9.76
C SER A 78 52.56 -2.95 -8.38
N SER A 79 53.66 -3.23 -7.68
CA SER A 79 53.63 -3.98 -6.41
C SER A 79 53.20 -3.17 -5.18
N ASN A 80 53.29 -1.84 -5.26
CA ASN A 80 52.97 -0.87 -4.19
C ASN A 80 51.51 -0.38 -4.20
N VAL A 81 50.61 -1.08 -4.91
CA VAL A 81 49.17 -0.74 -4.96
C VAL A 81 48.50 -1.08 -3.64
N THR A 82 47.81 -0.10 -3.04
CA THR A 82 47.09 -0.26 -1.76
C THR A 82 45.59 -0.50 -1.95
N LEU A 83 45.01 0.02 -3.05
CA LEU A 83 43.61 -0.17 -3.41
C LEU A 83 43.50 -0.65 -4.86
N LEU A 84 42.82 -1.78 -5.07
CA LEU A 84 42.54 -2.34 -6.39
C LEU A 84 41.03 -2.47 -6.64
N SER A 85 40.50 -1.63 -7.53
CA SER A 85 39.09 -1.63 -7.92
C SER A 85 38.92 -2.16 -9.34
N LEU A 86 38.31 -3.34 -9.45
CA LEU A 86 38.04 -4.04 -10.71
C LEU A 86 36.52 -4.17 -10.95
N LYS A 87 35.73 -3.18 -10.52
CA LYS A 87 34.26 -3.20 -10.56
C LYS A 87 33.72 -3.23 -12.01
N ARG A 88 32.61 -3.94 -12.23
CA ARG A 88 31.88 -3.98 -13.52
C ARG A 88 32.72 -4.47 -14.71
N ASN A 89 33.65 -5.40 -14.49
CA ASN A 89 34.38 -6.08 -15.57
C ASN A 89 33.75 -7.46 -15.88
N ARG A 90 34.52 -8.37 -16.50
CA ARG A 90 34.07 -9.69 -16.96
C ARG A 90 34.93 -10.81 -16.34
N ILE A 91 35.39 -10.62 -15.11
CA ILE A 91 36.32 -11.54 -14.44
C ILE A 91 35.55 -12.78 -13.95
N HIS A 92 35.72 -13.91 -14.64
CA HIS A 92 34.99 -15.13 -14.30
C HIS A 92 35.63 -16.01 -13.21
N ASN A 93 36.95 -15.91 -13.01
CA ASN A 93 37.70 -16.80 -12.11
C ASN A 93 38.80 -16.04 -11.36
N LEU A 94 39.03 -16.40 -10.08
CA LEU A 94 40.20 -15.95 -9.32
C LEU A 94 41.18 -17.14 -9.12
N PRO A 95 42.26 -17.21 -9.90
CA PRO A 95 43.25 -18.28 -9.76
C PRO A 95 44.06 -18.15 -8.47
N GLY A 96 44.78 -19.21 -8.10
CA GLY A 96 45.61 -19.21 -6.89
C GLY A 96 46.82 -18.29 -7.03
N LYS A 97 47.18 -17.59 -5.95
CA LYS A 97 48.29 -16.63 -5.86
C LYS A 97 48.18 -15.42 -6.78
N VAL A 98 46.98 -15.07 -7.26
CA VAL A 98 46.79 -13.97 -8.23
C VAL A 98 47.19 -12.59 -7.67
N PHE A 99 47.05 -12.38 -6.36
CA PHE A 99 47.42 -11.13 -5.68
C PHE A 99 48.77 -11.20 -4.93
N ILE A 100 49.54 -12.29 -5.04
CA ILE A 100 50.76 -12.50 -4.22
C ILE A 100 51.88 -11.47 -4.47
N ARG A 101 51.81 -10.73 -5.59
CA ARG A 101 52.77 -9.68 -5.96
C ARG A 101 52.43 -8.31 -5.36
N TYR A 102 51.32 -8.19 -4.64
CA TYR A 102 50.75 -6.94 -4.16
C TYR A 102 50.53 -7.01 -2.63
N PRO A 103 51.62 -7.13 -1.82
CA PRO A 103 51.51 -7.36 -0.38
C PRO A 103 50.88 -6.18 0.38
N GLU A 104 50.98 -4.97 -0.17
CA GLU A 104 50.45 -3.73 0.42
C GLU A 104 48.95 -3.50 0.16
N LEU A 105 48.24 -4.44 -0.47
CA LEU A 105 46.80 -4.30 -0.74
C LEU A 105 45.98 -4.30 0.56
N GLU A 106 45.41 -3.14 0.88
CA GLU A 106 44.44 -2.94 1.96
C GLU A 106 43.00 -3.17 1.49
N LYS A 107 42.67 -2.85 0.23
CA LYS A 107 41.29 -2.76 -0.26
C LYS A 107 41.14 -3.40 -1.64
N ILE A 108 40.27 -4.39 -1.78
CA ILE A 108 39.96 -5.05 -3.05
C ILE A 108 38.45 -4.96 -3.35
N PHE A 109 38.12 -4.42 -4.53
CA PHE A 109 36.75 -4.32 -5.02
C PHE A 109 36.55 -5.12 -6.31
N LEU A 110 35.72 -6.16 -6.26
CA LEU A 110 35.48 -7.10 -7.35
C LEU A 110 33.99 -7.20 -7.73
N GLN A 111 33.16 -6.21 -7.38
CA GLN A 111 31.72 -6.27 -7.64
C GLN A 111 31.35 -6.31 -9.13
N TYR A 112 30.24 -6.98 -9.46
CA TYR A 112 29.67 -7.04 -10.81
C TYR A 112 30.61 -7.65 -11.86
N ASN A 113 31.27 -8.78 -11.55
CA ASN A 113 32.17 -9.50 -12.48
C ASN A 113 31.66 -10.87 -12.93
N CYS A 114 30.64 -11.43 -12.24
CA CYS A 114 30.23 -12.83 -12.36
C CYS A 114 31.39 -13.82 -12.14
N ILE A 115 32.19 -13.59 -11.08
CA ILE A 115 33.18 -14.54 -10.59
C ILE A 115 32.45 -15.82 -10.14
N ARG A 116 32.79 -16.97 -10.71
CA ARG A 116 32.20 -18.28 -10.38
C ARG A 116 33.10 -19.12 -9.47
N HIS A 117 34.39 -19.14 -9.75
CA HIS A 117 35.35 -19.98 -9.03
C HIS A 117 36.45 -19.14 -8.38
N ILE A 118 36.60 -19.32 -7.06
CA ILE A 118 37.68 -18.74 -6.26
C ILE A 118 38.59 -19.88 -5.78
N SER A 119 39.88 -19.80 -6.13
CA SER A 119 40.87 -20.77 -5.65
C SER A 119 41.09 -20.64 -4.14
N ARG A 120 41.37 -21.76 -3.46
CA ARG A 120 41.72 -21.79 -2.03
C ARG A 120 42.92 -20.90 -1.69
N LYS A 121 43.78 -20.60 -2.67
CA LYS A 121 44.94 -19.71 -2.51
C LYS A 121 44.79 -18.37 -3.24
N ALA A 122 43.57 -17.93 -3.61
CA ALA A 122 43.37 -16.71 -4.37
C ALA A 122 43.92 -15.47 -3.65
N PHE A 123 43.58 -15.32 -2.37
CA PHE A 123 44.00 -14.22 -1.48
C PHE A 123 45.23 -14.56 -0.62
N PHE A 124 46.06 -15.50 -1.07
CA PHE A 124 47.24 -15.96 -0.31
C PHE A 124 48.32 -14.86 -0.26
N GLY A 125 48.83 -14.57 0.93
CA GLY A 125 49.83 -13.53 1.19
C GLY A 125 49.29 -12.11 1.43
N LEU A 126 47.97 -11.91 1.48
CA LEU A 126 47.34 -10.60 1.68
C LEU A 126 47.11 -10.26 3.16
N TYR A 127 48.20 -10.11 3.91
CA TYR A 127 48.16 -9.93 5.38
C TYR A 127 47.59 -8.57 5.82
N ASN A 128 47.76 -7.52 5.02
CA ASN A 128 47.31 -6.15 5.28
C ASN A 128 45.89 -5.85 4.76
N LEU A 129 45.21 -6.82 4.14
CA LEU A 129 43.89 -6.59 3.52
C LEU A 129 42.82 -6.36 4.59
N GLN A 130 42.22 -5.18 4.59
CA GLN A 130 41.17 -4.73 5.51
C GLN A 130 39.76 -4.88 4.91
N ILE A 131 39.60 -4.61 3.60
CA ILE A 131 38.29 -4.55 2.93
C ILE A 131 38.26 -5.45 1.69
N LEU A 132 37.30 -6.37 1.64
CA LEU A 132 37.05 -7.25 0.50
C LEU A 132 35.58 -7.22 0.07
N TYR A 133 35.32 -6.67 -1.12
CA TYR A 133 33.99 -6.71 -1.75
C TYR A 133 33.94 -7.71 -2.91
N LEU A 134 33.10 -8.74 -2.75
CA LEU A 134 32.79 -9.77 -3.75
C LEU A 134 31.30 -9.77 -4.13
N SER A 135 30.56 -8.72 -3.77
CA SER A 135 29.12 -8.54 -4.01
C SER A 135 28.73 -8.60 -5.50
N HIS A 136 27.51 -9.06 -5.80
CA HIS A 136 26.99 -9.19 -7.19
C HIS A 136 27.93 -10.00 -8.11
N ASN A 137 28.25 -11.22 -7.67
CA ASN A 137 29.04 -12.17 -8.45
C ASN A 137 28.27 -13.50 -8.60
N CYS A 138 28.92 -14.50 -9.19
CA CYS A 138 28.32 -15.78 -9.52
C CYS A 138 28.88 -16.91 -8.62
N ILE A 139 29.32 -16.58 -7.40
CA ILE A 139 30.06 -17.48 -6.52
C ILE A 139 29.10 -18.50 -5.92
N THR A 140 29.33 -19.79 -6.16
CA THR A 140 28.48 -20.89 -5.66
C THR A 140 28.98 -21.55 -4.38
N ALA A 141 30.30 -21.59 -4.17
CA ALA A 141 30.92 -22.20 -3.00
C ALA A 141 32.30 -21.60 -2.68
N LEU A 142 32.64 -21.58 -1.38
CA LEU A 142 33.95 -21.17 -0.87
C LEU A 142 34.69 -22.40 -0.32
N ARG A 143 35.94 -22.61 -0.75
CA ARG A 143 36.77 -23.71 -0.25
C ARG A 143 37.32 -23.38 1.15
N PRO A 144 37.37 -24.34 2.10
CA PRO A 144 37.92 -24.10 3.44
C PRO A 144 39.34 -23.52 3.41
N GLY A 145 39.56 -22.45 4.19
CA GLY A 145 40.84 -21.73 4.20
C GLY A 145 41.11 -20.85 2.97
N VAL A 146 40.08 -20.43 2.22
CA VAL A 146 40.21 -19.40 1.17
C VAL A 146 40.64 -18.03 1.73
N PHE A 147 40.33 -17.75 2.99
CA PHE A 147 40.66 -16.53 3.71
C PHE A 147 41.82 -16.70 4.71
N LYS A 148 42.69 -17.71 4.52
CA LYS A 148 43.65 -18.17 5.55
C LYS A 148 44.56 -17.06 6.10
N ASP A 149 45.01 -16.16 5.24
CA ASP A 149 46.06 -15.18 5.53
C ASP A 149 45.49 -13.77 5.79
N LEU A 150 44.15 -13.61 5.80
CA LEU A 150 43.45 -12.31 5.83
C LEU A 150 43.31 -11.77 7.26
N HIS A 151 44.43 -11.63 7.96
CA HIS A 151 44.45 -11.39 9.41
C HIS A 151 43.93 -10.01 9.84
N GLN A 152 44.08 -8.99 8.98
CA GLN A 152 43.57 -7.63 9.22
C GLN A 152 42.17 -7.36 8.62
N LEU A 153 41.50 -8.37 8.04
CA LEU A 153 40.23 -8.13 7.35
C LEU A 153 39.13 -7.72 8.33
N THR A 154 38.63 -6.49 8.18
CA THR A 154 37.53 -5.93 8.99
C THR A 154 36.19 -5.98 8.28
N TRP A 155 36.17 -5.95 6.94
CA TRP A 155 34.94 -5.86 6.14
C TRP A 155 34.89 -6.91 5.03
N LEU A 156 33.88 -7.77 5.05
CA LEU A 156 33.61 -8.76 4.01
C LEU A 156 32.16 -8.63 3.50
N SER A 157 31.99 -8.29 2.22
CA SER A 157 30.67 -8.26 1.57
C SER A 157 30.60 -9.25 0.41
N MET A 158 29.63 -10.17 0.48
CA MET A 158 29.34 -11.18 -0.54
C MET A 158 27.84 -11.18 -0.92
N ILE A 159 27.18 -10.03 -0.78
CA ILE A 159 25.78 -9.77 -1.18
C ILE A 159 25.50 -10.28 -2.61
N ASN A 160 24.30 -10.80 -2.88
CA ASN A 160 23.85 -11.19 -4.23
C ASN A 160 24.84 -12.13 -4.94
N ASN A 161 25.10 -13.27 -4.30
CA ASN A 161 25.88 -14.40 -4.82
C ASN A 161 25.03 -15.69 -4.74
N TYR A 162 25.61 -16.85 -5.06
CA TYR A 162 24.88 -18.12 -5.10
C TYR A 162 25.39 -19.11 -4.04
N LEU A 163 25.92 -18.61 -2.91
CA LEU A 163 26.51 -19.45 -1.86
C LEU A 163 25.45 -20.32 -1.20
N GLU A 164 25.60 -21.65 -1.28
CA GLU A 164 24.68 -22.59 -0.61
C GLU A 164 25.05 -22.88 0.86
N ALA A 165 26.33 -22.71 1.21
CA ALA A 165 26.87 -22.93 2.55
C ALA A 165 28.13 -22.08 2.79
N LEU A 166 28.39 -21.76 4.06
CA LEU A 166 29.60 -21.09 4.52
C LEU A 166 30.67 -22.11 4.96
N PRO A 167 31.98 -21.81 4.80
CA PRO A 167 33.03 -22.66 5.33
C PRO A 167 33.04 -22.64 6.87
N ARG A 168 33.34 -23.78 7.49
CA ARG A 168 33.51 -23.89 8.95
C ARG A 168 34.69 -23.04 9.42
N GLU A 169 34.57 -22.47 10.61
CA GLU A 169 35.62 -21.71 11.31
C GLU A 169 36.21 -20.58 10.45
N MET A 170 35.35 -19.88 9.70
CA MET A 170 35.83 -18.86 8.75
C MET A 170 36.55 -17.69 9.43
N CYS A 171 36.10 -17.30 10.63
CA CYS A 171 36.73 -16.23 11.42
C CYS A 171 38.02 -16.65 12.13
N ALA A 172 38.32 -17.95 12.27
CA ALA A 172 39.57 -18.40 12.91
C ALA A 172 40.83 -17.91 12.17
N HIS A 173 40.67 -17.46 10.93
CA HIS A 173 41.72 -16.90 10.06
C HIS A 173 41.63 -15.37 9.88
N MET A 174 40.51 -14.77 10.33
CA MET A 174 40.15 -13.35 10.17
C MET A 174 39.69 -12.78 11.54
N PRO A 175 40.58 -12.69 12.55
CA PRO A 175 40.18 -12.35 13.93
C PRO A 175 39.68 -10.90 14.10
N GLN A 176 40.02 -10.00 13.18
CA GLN A 176 39.59 -8.59 13.18
C GLN A 176 38.26 -8.35 12.45
N LEU A 177 37.59 -9.41 11.98
CA LEU A 177 36.40 -9.30 11.13
C LEU A 177 35.22 -8.73 11.91
N ASN A 178 34.78 -7.55 11.47
CA ASN A 178 33.84 -6.69 12.16
C ASN A 178 32.47 -6.65 11.44
N TRP A 179 32.48 -6.61 10.10
CA TRP A 179 31.28 -6.59 9.26
C TRP A 179 31.27 -7.78 8.29
N ILE A 180 30.19 -8.56 8.33
CA ILE A 180 29.90 -9.62 7.35
C ILE A 180 28.53 -9.37 6.73
N ASP A 181 28.49 -9.31 5.40
CA ASP A 181 27.25 -9.20 4.63
C ASP A 181 27.09 -10.32 3.61
N LEU A 182 26.01 -11.09 3.76
CA LEU A 182 25.67 -12.27 2.99
C LEU A 182 24.23 -12.18 2.43
N GLU A 183 23.63 -11.00 2.37
CA GLU A 183 22.28 -10.79 1.85
C GLU A 183 22.15 -11.40 0.43
N GLY A 184 21.04 -12.09 0.16
CA GLY A 184 20.79 -12.63 -1.18
C GLY A 184 21.83 -13.65 -1.62
N ASN A 185 22.04 -14.67 -0.80
CA ASN A 185 22.74 -15.88 -1.21
C ASN A 185 21.74 -17.03 -1.39
N ARG A 186 22.17 -18.29 -1.26
CA ARG A 186 21.28 -19.47 -1.24
C ARG A 186 21.54 -20.33 0.01
N ILE A 187 21.92 -19.68 1.10
CA ILE A 187 22.34 -20.36 2.33
C ILE A 187 21.14 -21.11 2.90
N LYS A 188 21.27 -22.43 3.06
CA LYS A 188 20.18 -23.31 3.54
C LYS A 188 20.26 -23.59 5.03
N TYR A 189 21.47 -23.72 5.58
CA TYR A 189 21.67 -24.10 6.98
C TYR A 189 22.91 -23.42 7.57
N LEU A 190 22.87 -23.20 8.89
CA LEU A 190 24.01 -22.76 9.69
C LEU A 190 24.45 -23.88 10.64
N THR A 191 25.71 -23.84 11.07
CA THR A 191 26.26 -24.83 12.00
C THR A 191 26.93 -24.14 13.19
N ASN A 192 27.00 -24.84 14.34
CA ASN A 192 27.67 -24.34 15.56
C ASN A 192 29.13 -23.89 15.31
N SER A 193 29.81 -24.41 14.28
CA SER A 193 31.18 -24.04 13.93
C SER A 193 31.30 -23.01 12.80
N THR A 194 30.19 -22.52 12.24
CA THR A 194 30.21 -21.51 11.16
C THR A 194 30.82 -20.19 11.65
N PHE A 195 30.32 -19.66 12.79
CA PHE A 195 30.77 -18.40 13.38
C PHE A 195 31.64 -18.57 14.64
N LEU A 196 32.26 -19.74 14.80
CA LEU A 196 33.21 -19.98 15.88
C LEU A 196 34.41 -19.03 15.75
N SER A 197 34.83 -18.45 16.87
CA SER A 197 35.93 -17.47 16.96
C SER A 197 35.69 -16.11 16.27
N CYS A 198 34.45 -15.77 15.89
CA CYS A 198 34.09 -14.43 15.38
C CYS A 198 33.86 -13.40 16.52
N GLU A 199 34.79 -13.26 17.47
CA GLU A 199 34.55 -12.44 18.69
C GLU A 199 34.47 -10.92 18.41
N SER A 200 35.08 -10.44 17.33
CA SER A 200 35.14 -9.02 16.94
C SER A 200 33.95 -8.54 16.11
N LEU A 201 33.03 -9.43 15.74
CA LEU A 201 31.96 -9.14 14.79
C LEU A 201 30.87 -8.25 15.42
N THR A 202 30.59 -7.09 14.83
CA THR A 202 29.49 -6.21 15.26
C THR A 202 28.27 -6.26 14.35
N VAL A 203 28.43 -6.57 13.06
CA VAL A 203 27.32 -6.65 12.10
C VAL A 203 27.35 -7.95 11.29
N LEU A 204 26.20 -8.64 11.30
CA LEU A 204 25.95 -9.85 10.52
C LEU A 204 24.60 -9.75 9.79
N SER A 205 24.64 -9.54 8.48
CA SER A 205 23.46 -9.64 7.61
C SER A 205 23.44 -10.96 6.84
N MET A 206 22.33 -11.70 6.96
CA MET A 206 22.01 -12.91 6.20
C MET A 206 20.58 -12.87 5.63
N ALA A 207 20.03 -11.67 5.47
CA ALA A 207 18.68 -11.47 4.96
C ALA A 207 18.50 -12.02 3.52
N SER A 208 17.26 -12.28 3.13
CA SER A 208 16.92 -12.42 1.71
C SER A 208 16.45 -11.09 1.13
N PRO A 209 16.78 -10.80 -0.13
CA PRO A 209 16.54 -9.49 -0.72
C PRO A 209 15.04 -9.25 -0.84
N ASN A 210 14.57 -8.19 -0.18
CA ASN A 210 13.14 -7.88 -0.03
C ASN A 210 12.54 -7.32 -1.33
N GLU A 211 11.44 -7.91 -1.82
CA GLU A 211 10.69 -7.42 -2.99
C GLU A 211 10.25 -5.93 -2.84
N ASN A 212 10.14 -5.42 -1.61
CA ASN A 212 9.68 -4.06 -1.32
C ASN A 212 10.79 -2.98 -1.17
N TRP A 213 12.08 -3.33 -1.06
CA TRP A 213 13.15 -2.32 -0.83
C TRP A 213 13.23 -1.27 -1.96
N LEU A 214 12.95 -1.67 -3.21
CA LEU A 214 13.01 -0.77 -4.37
C LEU A 214 11.89 0.27 -4.42
N LEU A 215 10.76 0.06 -3.72
CA LEU A 215 9.65 1.03 -3.70
C LEU A 215 9.99 2.33 -2.96
N GLN A 216 11.06 2.34 -2.16
CA GLN A 216 11.44 3.51 -1.35
C GLN A 216 12.49 4.42 -2.01
N GLN A 217 13.05 4.06 -3.18
CA GLN A 217 14.10 4.86 -3.85
C GLN A 217 13.89 5.21 -5.33
N THR A 218 12.88 4.70 -6.04
CA THR A 218 12.69 5.02 -7.47
C THR A 218 11.28 5.48 -7.84
N GLN A 219 11.20 6.54 -8.65
CA GLN A 219 9.95 7.05 -9.24
C GLN A 219 9.24 6.01 -10.13
N PRO A 220 7.89 6.05 -10.25
CA PRO A 220 7.10 4.99 -10.86
C PRO A 220 7.12 5.04 -12.40
N THR A 221 8.23 4.58 -12.99
CA THR A 221 8.26 4.08 -14.36
C THR A 221 9.04 2.77 -14.41
N VAL A 222 8.84 1.98 -15.46
CA VAL A 222 9.49 0.65 -15.69
C VAL A 222 8.86 -0.52 -14.91
N LEU A 223 7.67 -0.94 -15.37
CA LEU A 223 7.07 -2.25 -15.10
C LEU A 223 8.01 -3.43 -15.45
N THR A 224 9.03 -3.17 -16.28
CA THR A 224 10.03 -4.13 -16.78
C THR A 224 11.02 -4.61 -15.70
N LEU A 225 11.23 -3.87 -14.61
CA LEU A 225 12.18 -4.26 -13.55
C LEU A 225 11.66 -5.43 -12.69
N ALA A 226 10.35 -5.56 -12.53
CA ALA A 226 9.72 -6.63 -11.73
C ALA A 226 10.06 -8.04 -12.23
N MET A 227 10.27 -8.23 -13.54
CA MET A 227 10.61 -9.53 -14.11
C MET A 227 12.06 -9.95 -13.84
N SER A 228 13.00 -9.00 -13.75
CA SER A 228 14.40 -9.31 -13.42
C SER A 228 14.58 -9.76 -11.97
N TYR A 229 13.73 -9.26 -11.06
CA TYR A 229 13.85 -9.52 -9.62
C TYR A 229 13.48 -10.96 -9.22
N ARG A 230 12.61 -11.64 -10.00
CA ARG A 230 12.22 -13.05 -9.76
C ARG A 230 13.38 -14.05 -9.82
N SER A 231 14.54 -13.67 -10.35
CA SER A 231 15.70 -14.56 -10.52
C SER A 231 16.81 -14.38 -9.47
N LEU A 232 16.69 -13.37 -8.59
CA LEU A 232 17.71 -13.11 -7.58
C LEU A 232 17.81 -14.28 -6.57
N PRO A 233 19.03 -14.68 -6.17
CA PRO A 233 19.24 -15.64 -5.10
C PRO A 233 18.63 -15.14 -3.78
N ARG A 234 17.97 -16.04 -3.03
CA ARG A 234 17.38 -15.80 -1.72
C ARG A 234 17.91 -16.83 -0.74
N ASN A 235 18.29 -16.39 0.47
CA ASN A 235 18.65 -17.29 1.55
C ASN A 235 17.40 -18.08 1.97
N GLN A 236 17.61 -19.35 2.32
CA GLN A 236 16.56 -20.32 2.59
C GLN A 236 16.88 -21.01 3.92
N ILE A 237 17.35 -20.22 4.90
CA ILE A 237 17.71 -20.74 6.22
C ILE A 237 16.41 -21.23 6.89
N ASP A 238 16.33 -22.54 7.14
CA ASP A 238 15.20 -23.22 7.77
C ASP A 238 15.45 -23.48 9.26
N PHE A 239 16.69 -23.86 9.60
CA PHE A 239 17.10 -24.27 10.93
C PHE A 239 18.38 -23.54 11.39
N VAL A 240 18.35 -23.00 12.63
CA VAL A 240 19.50 -22.36 13.27
C VAL A 240 19.81 -23.07 14.61
N PRO A 241 20.94 -23.77 14.73
CA PRO A 241 21.35 -24.41 15.99
C PRO A 241 21.55 -23.41 17.14
N GLU A 242 21.22 -23.82 18.37
CA GLU A 242 21.22 -22.97 19.59
C GLU A 242 22.55 -22.26 19.87
N LYS A 243 23.70 -22.88 19.58
CA LYS A 243 25.03 -22.31 19.89
C LYS A 243 25.63 -21.48 18.75
N THR A 244 24.93 -21.33 17.63
CA THR A 244 25.46 -20.68 16.40
C THR A 244 25.99 -19.27 16.64
N PHE A 245 25.35 -18.48 17.52
CA PHE A 245 25.75 -17.10 17.80
C PHE A 245 26.48 -16.91 19.14
N SER A 246 26.77 -17.99 19.88
CA SER A 246 27.40 -17.92 21.23
C SER A 246 28.78 -17.25 21.28
N SER A 247 29.50 -17.21 20.15
CA SER A 247 30.79 -16.51 20.04
C SER A 247 30.66 -15.01 19.74
N LEU A 248 29.50 -14.53 19.30
CA LEU A 248 29.28 -13.19 18.76
C LEU A 248 28.99 -12.15 19.86
N LYS A 249 29.83 -12.10 20.90
CA LYS A 249 29.60 -11.29 22.12
C LYS A 249 29.48 -9.78 21.85
N ASN A 250 30.12 -9.30 20.78
CA ASN A 250 30.15 -7.89 20.39
C ASN A 250 29.11 -7.52 19.30
N LEU A 251 28.21 -8.43 18.95
CA LEU A 251 27.23 -8.21 17.89
C LEU A 251 26.23 -7.12 18.27
N GLY A 252 26.20 -6.05 17.46
CA GLY A 252 25.25 -4.93 17.57
C GLY A 252 24.09 -5.05 16.59
N GLU A 253 24.27 -5.66 15.43
CA GLU A 253 23.24 -5.82 14.39
C GLU A 253 23.25 -7.24 13.82
N LEU A 254 22.10 -7.91 13.92
CA LEU A 254 21.85 -9.24 13.36
C LEU A 254 20.59 -9.19 12.49
N ASP A 255 20.73 -9.48 11.20
CA ASP A 255 19.60 -9.57 10.30
C ASP A 255 19.46 -10.97 9.71
N LEU A 256 18.38 -11.65 10.09
CA LEU A 256 17.93 -12.95 9.61
C LEU A 256 16.61 -12.84 8.80
N SER A 257 16.16 -11.62 8.49
CA SER A 257 14.87 -11.33 7.83
C SER A 257 14.71 -12.05 6.49
N SER A 258 13.46 -12.31 6.10
CA SER A 258 13.09 -12.95 4.83
C SER A 258 13.71 -14.35 4.57
N ASN A 259 14.11 -15.07 5.62
CA ASN A 259 14.47 -16.50 5.58
C ASN A 259 13.25 -17.42 5.87
N MET A 260 13.45 -18.73 5.81
CA MET A 260 12.42 -19.77 5.99
C MET A 260 12.39 -20.34 7.42
N ILE A 261 12.83 -19.55 8.41
CA ILE A 261 13.00 -20.01 9.80
C ILE A 261 11.63 -20.24 10.45
N MET A 262 11.33 -21.50 10.80
CA MET A 262 10.06 -21.87 11.43
C MET A 262 10.09 -21.69 12.95
N GLU A 263 11.21 -22.01 13.61
CA GLU A 263 11.39 -21.89 15.05
C GLU A 263 12.84 -21.48 15.37
N LEU A 264 13.02 -20.68 16.42
CA LEU A 264 14.32 -20.31 16.98
C LEU A 264 14.48 -20.96 18.38
N PRO A 265 15.67 -21.52 18.71
CA PRO A 265 15.91 -22.12 20.03
C PRO A 265 15.79 -21.11 21.20
N PRO A 266 15.32 -21.52 22.39
CA PRO A 266 14.93 -20.63 23.48
C PRO A 266 16.06 -19.76 24.08
N HIS A 267 17.33 -20.11 23.83
CA HIS A 267 18.49 -19.39 24.38
C HIS A 267 19.49 -18.92 23.32
N ILE A 268 19.12 -18.93 22.03
CA ILE A 268 20.02 -18.61 20.91
C ILE A 268 20.62 -17.19 20.97
N PHE A 269 19.93 -16.25 21.62
CA PHE A 269 20.37 -14.85 21.77
C PHE A 269 20.96 -14.51 23.16
N LYS A 270 21.09 -15.50 24.07
CA LYS A 270 21.48 -15.30 25.48
C LYS A 270 22.82 -14.59 25.66
N ASP A 271 23.77 -14.83 24.76
CA ASP A 271 25.12 -14.26 24.82
C ASP A 271 25.24 -12.89 24.12
N LEU A 272 24.23 -12.47 23.34
CA LEU A 272 24.24 -11.26 22.50
C LEU A 272 23.83 -9.99 23.28
N LYS A 273 24.53 -9.70 24.39
CA LYS A 273 24.16 -8.64 25.34
C LYS A 273 24.25 -7.21 24.77
N LEU A 274 25.03 -7.02 23.70
CA LEU A 274 25.26 -5.72 23.05
C LEU A 274 24.37 -5.51 21.81
N LEU A 275 23.44 -6.43 21.52
CA LEU A 275 22.59 -6.37 20.33
C LEU A 275 21.63 -5.17 20.40
N GLN A 276 21.74 -4.30 19.41
CA GLN A 276 20.93 -3.08 19.24
C GLN A 276 19.88 -3.26 18.15
N ARG A 277 20.13 -4.09 17.13
CA ARG A 277 19.22 -4.31 16.01
C ARG A 277 19.06 -5.79 15.74
N LEU A 278 17.80 -6.24 15.64
CA LEU A 278 17.44 -7.62 15.35
C LEU A 278 16.36 -7.69 14.27
N GLY A 279 16.74 -8.16 13.09
CA GLY A 279 15.84 -8.55 12.01
C GLY A 279 15.51 -10.03 12.10
N ASN A 280 14.24 -10.39 12.32
CA ASN A 280 13.81 -11.78 12.48
C ASN A 280 12.82 -12.21 11.38
N SER A 281 12.88 -13.49 11.01
CA SER A 281 12.03 -14.09 9.98
C SER A 281 11.24 -15.30 10.47
N LEU A 282 10.61 -15.19 11.66
CA LEU A 282 9.70 -16.23 12.16
C LEU A 282 8.38 -16.19 11.38
N SER A 283 8.41 -16.75 10.17
CA SER A 283 7.21 -16.90 9.35
C SER A 283 6.35 -18.03 9.91
N PHE A 284 5.40 -17.71 10.79
CA PHE A 284 4.31 -18.62 11.19
C PHE A 284 3.30 -18.82 10.02
N GLN A 285 3.80 -19.18 8.84
CA GLN A 285 2.96 -19.53 7.70
C GLN A 285 2.74 -21.05 7.65
N ASN A 286 1.46 -21.40 7.63
CA ASN A 286 0.88 -22.75 7.66
C ASN A 286 0.88 -23.44 9.02
N ASN A 287 -0.18 -23.17 9.76
CA ASN A 287 -0.97 -24.23 10.41
C ASN A 287 -1.45 -25.24 9.35
N ASN A 288 -0.53 -26.07 8.84
CA ASN A 288 -0.89 -27.25 8.06
C ASN A 288 -1.38 -28.33 9.04
N ILE A 289 -2.64 -28.18 9.45
CA ILE A 289 -3.41 -29.14 10.24
C ILE A 289 -3.67 -30.38 9.36
N LEU A 290 -2.62 -31.16 9.06
CA LEU A 290 -2.75 -32.52 8.52
C LEU A 290 -1.50 -33.41 8.65
N MET A 291 -0.42 -32.99 9.32
CA MET A 291 0.70 -33.91 9.58
C MET A 291 1.30 -33.74 10.98
N LEU A 292 0.53 -34.16 12.00
CA LEU A 292 1.02 -34.77 13.27
C LEU A 292 -0.16 -35.27 14.13
N LEU A 293 -1.00 -36.14 13.55
CA LEU A 293 -1.79 -37.11 14.32
C LEU A 293 -0.80 -38.16 14.87
N PRO A 294 -0.16 -37.85 16.01
CA PRO A 294 -0.70 -38.34 17.28
C PRO A 294 -0.79 -37.30 18.41
N PHE A 295 -0.82 -35.99 18.13
CA PHE A 295 -0.97 -34.95 19.18
C PHE A 295 -2.42 -34.63 19.61
N PHE A 296 -3.42 -35.27 19.01
CA PHE A 296 -4.85 -35.02 19.29
C PHE A 296 -5.35 -35.54 20.65
N LEU A 297 -4.48 -36.15 21.46
CA LEU A 297 -4.79 -36.75 22.77
C LEU A 297 -4.20 -35.99 23.97
N LEU A 298 -3.57 -34.82 23.75
CA LEU A 298 -2.93 -34.03 24.81
C LEU A 298 -3.58 -32.66 25.06
N MET A 299 -4.89 -32.56 24.76
CA MET A 299 -5.77 -31.42 25.08
C MET A 299 -6.08 -31.28 26.59
N VAL A 300 -5.08 -31.45 27.47
CA VAL A 300 -5.27 -31.38 28.94
C VAL A 300 -4.11 -30.65 29.69
N GLN A 301 -2.92 -30.45 29.09
CA GLN A 301 -1.79 -29.86 29.82
C GLN A 301 -1.20 -28.57 29.23
N LYS A 302 -1.71 -27.46 29.78
CA LYS A 302 -1.03 -26.18 30.07
C LYS A 302 -0.44 -25.35 28.91
N GLU A 303 -1.04 -24.18 28.73
CA GLU A 303 -0.49 -22.79 28.82
C GLU A 303 1.02 -22.50 28.66
N SER A 304 1.94 -23.42 29.00
CA SER A 304 3.39 -23.19 29.05
C SER A 304 4.09 -23.06 27.70
N VAL A 305 3.50 -23.52 26.58
CA VAL A 305 4.17 -23.47 25.27
C VAL A 305 4.18 -22.06 24.68
N ILE A 306 3.12 -21.27 24.89
CA ILE A 306 3.04 -19.88 24.40
C ILE A 306 3.92 -18.95 25.26
N GLN A 307 4.11 -19.26 26.54
CA GLN A 307 5.06 -18.56 27.43
C GLN A 307 6.53 -18.82 27.02
N SER A 308 6.82 -19.95 26.37
CA SER A 308 8.19 -20.42 26.09
C SER A 308 8.91 -19.63 25.00
N SER A 309 8.20 -19.12 23.99
CA SER A 309 8.81 -18.45 22.82
C SER A 309 9.34 -17.05 23.13
N PHE A 310 8.81 -16.36 24.15
CA PHE A 310 9.17 -14.97 24.45
C PHE A 310 10.24 -14.77 25.54
N ASN A 311 10.64 -15.85 26.24
CA ASN A 311 11.85 -15.84 27.08
C ASN A 311 13.15 -15.59 26.27
N GLN A 312 13.09 -15.72 24.93
CA GLN A 312 14.22 -15.48 24.02
C GLN A 312 14.74 -14.04 24.05
N PHE A 313 13.84 -13.06 24.23
CA PHE A 313 14.16 -11.63 24.17
C PHE A 313 14.49 -11.02 25.54
N GLU A 314 14.29 -11.75 26.64
CA GLU A 314 14.50 -11.26 28.01
C GLU A 314 15.95 -10.81 28.29
N SER A 315 16.90 -11.44 27.58
CA SER A 315 18.33 -11.12 27.66
C SER A 315 18.72 -9.82 26.93
N LEU A 316 17.91 -9.34 25.98
CA LEU A 316 18.26 -8.29 25.00
C LEU A 316 17.93 -6.87 25.50
N LYS A 317 18.52 -6.49 26.64
CA LYS A 317 18.22 -5.22 27.33
C LYS A 317 18.69 -3.96 26.58
N GLN A 318 19.65 -4.08 25.65
CA GLN A 318 20.17 -2.95 24.87
C GLN A 318 19.45 -2.74 23.53
N LEU A 319 18.53 -3.62 23.15
CA LEU A 319 17.87 -3.60 21.84
C LEU A 319 17.16 -2.27 21.58
N GLN A 320 17.48 -1.65 20.44
CA GLN A 320 16.96 -0.36 19.97
C GLN A 320 16.01 -0.50 18.78
N SER A 321 16.16 -1.55 17.98
CA SER A 321 15.33 -1.85 16.80
C SER A 321 14.99 -3.34 16.72
N LEU A 322 13.71 -3.65 16.54
CA LEU A 322 13.20 -5.02 16.41
C LEU A 322 12.25 -5.12 15.22
N ASP A 323 12.55 -5.99 14.25
CA ASP A 323 11.68 -6.24 13.10
C ASP A 323 10.89 -7.55 13.27
N LEU A 324 9.56 -7.41 13.19
CA LEU A 324 8.53 -8.43 13.26
C LEU A 324 7.50 -8.27 12.12
N GLU A 325 7.83 -7.58 11.01
CA GLU A 325 6.91 -7.27 9.89
C GLU A 325 6.26 -8.53 9.30
N ARG A 326 6.95 -9.67 9.35
CA ARG A 326 6.50 -10.95 8.76
C ARG A 326 5.98 -11.96 9.78
N ILE A 327 5.89 -11.57 11.05
CA ILE A 327 5.52 -12.46 12.16
C ILE A 327 4.08 -12.15 12.57
N ASP A 328 3.21 -13.16 12.53
CA ASP A 328 1.91 -13.06 13.17
C ASP A 328 2.02 -13.59 14.60
N ILE A 329 1.55 -12.81 15.57
CA ILE A 329 1.77 -13.08 17.00
C ILE A 329 0.40 -13.34 17.66
N PRO A 330 -0.05 -14.61 17.76
CA PRO A 330 -1.25 -14.93 18.49
C PRO A 330 -1.09 -14.55 19.97
N ASN A 331 -2.10 -13.88 20.53
CA ASN A 331 -2.15 -13.44 21.93
C ASN A 331 -0.99 -12.50 22.36
N ILE A 332 -0.63 -11.55 21.49
CA ILE A 332 0.29 -10.44 21.82
C ILE A 332 -0.16 -9.68 23.09
N ASN A 333 0.78 -9.42 24.01
CA ASN A 333 0.56 -8.77 25.29
C ASN A 333 1.65 -7.72 25.56
N THR A 334 1.29 -6.63 26.23
CA THR A 334 2.19 -5.54 26.65
C THR A 334 3.43 -6.02 27.43
N GLN A 335 3.27 -7.06 28.26
CA GLN A 335 4.35 -7.63 29.09
C GLN A 335 5.54 -8.16 28.26
N MET A 336 5.30 -8.57 27.01
CA MET A 336 6.33 -9.10 26.11
C MET A 336 7.37 -8.04 25.76
N PHE A 337 6.96 -6.77 25.62
CA PHE A 337 7.84 -5.67 25.24
C PHE A 337 8.36 -4.86 26.45
N GLN A 338 7.72 -4.95 27.62
CA GLN A 338 8.07 -4.18 28.83
C GLN A 338 9.53 -4.35 29.30
N HIS A 339 10.17 -5.47 28.99
CA HIS A 339 11.56 -5.74 29.38
C HIS A 339 12.58 -4.99 28.52
N MET A 340 12.25 -4.67 27.27
CA MET A 340 13.13 -4.02 26.29
C MET A 340 13.07 -2.48 26.40
N LYS A 341 13.45 -1.94 27.56
CA LYS A 341 13.30 -0.50 27.88
C LYS A 341 14.03 0.47 26.95
N ASN A 342 15.03 0.00 26.20
CA ASN A 342 15.79 0.81 25.24
C ASN A 342 15.21 0.76 23.81
N LEU A 343 14.11 0.02 23.61
CA LEU A 343 13.53 -0.21 22.28
C LEU A 343 12.94 1.09 21.73
N SER A 344 13.54 1.56 20.64
CA SER A 344 13.22 2.84 20.03
C SER A 344 12.43 2.69 18.74
N HIS A 345 12.61 1.58 18.02
CA HIS A 345 11.98 1.24 16.74
C HIS A 345 11.44 -0.20 16.79
N ILE A 346 10.21 -0.40 16.34
CA ILE A 346 9.60 -1.71 16.16
C ILE A 346 8.79 -1.74 14.86
N TYR A 347 8.93 -2.83 14.12
CA TYR A 347 8.21 -3.07 12.87
C TYR A 347 7.29 -4.26 13.10
N PHE A 348 5.99 -4.09 12.84
CA PHE A 348 4.99 -5.13 12.96
C PHE A 348 4.30 -5.33 11.62
N LYS A 349 3.68 -6.50 11.44
CA LYS A 349 2.76 -6.75 10.32
C LYS A 349 1.54 -5.83 10.34
N ASN A 350 0.90 -5.69 11.51
CA ASN A 350 -0.40 -5.02 11.66
C ASN A 350 -0.33 -3.78 12.54
N PHE A 351 -0.95 -2.68 12.10
CA PHE A 351 -1.04 -1.39 12.82
C PHE A 351 -1.52 -1.54 14.29
N ARG A 352 -2.46 -2.46 14.55
CA ARG A 352 -2.97 -2.73 15.91
C ARG A 352 -1.86 -3.15 16.90
N TYR A 353 -0.81 -3.84 16.43
CA TYR A 353 0.26 -4.34 17.30
C TYR A 353 1.09 -3.20 17.93
N CYS A 354 1.14 -2.03 17.30
CA CYS A 354 1.75 -0.82 17.88
C CYS A 354 1.11 -0.35 19.19
N SER A 355 -0.13 -0.75 19.50
CA SER A 355 -0.79 -0.42 20.77
C SER A 355 -0.24 -1.19 21.98
N TYR A 356 0.41 -2.35 21.76
CA TYR A 356 0.99 -3.18 22.82
C TYR A 356 2.40 -2.74 23.23
N ALA A 357 3.06 -1.88 22.45
CA ALA A 357 4.40 -1.36 22.71
C ALA A 357 4.42 0.19 22.86
N PRO A 358 3.63 0.79 23.78
CA PRO A 358 3.43 2.24 23.85
C PRO A 358 4.66 3.04 24.33
N HIS A 359 5.73 2.37 24.77
CA HIS A 359 6.98 3.01 25.17
C HIS A 359 7.95 3.23 23.99
N VAL A 360 7.66 2.63 22.83
CA VAL A 360 8.49 2.71 21.62
C VAL A 360 8.15 3.99 20.85
N ARG A 361 9.17 4.71 20.37
CA ARG A 361 9.00 5.97 19.61
C ARG A 361 8.57 5.71 18.15
N ILE A 362 9.33 4.83 17.52
CA ILE A 362 9.27 4.24 16.17
C ILE A 362 8.31 3.06 16.04
N CYS A 363 7.05 3.18 15.62
CA CYS A 363 6.26 1.98 15.28
C CYS A 363 5.78 1.99 13.83
N MET A 364 6.01 0.88 13.11
CA MET A 364 5.53 0.66 11.75
C MET A 364 4.60 -0.56 11.68
N PRO A 365 3.58 -0.57 10.80
CA PRO A 365 3.17 0.52 9.90
C PRO A 365 2.57 1.72 10.65
N LEU A 366 2.71 2.91 10.08
CA LEU A 366 2.23 4.17 10.67
C LEU A 366 0.72 4.43 10.46
N THR A 367 0.08 3.68 9.55
CA THR A 367 -1.32 3.80 9.16
C THR A 367 -1.89 2.44 8.74
N ASP A 368 -3.18 2.18 8.98
CA ASP A 368 -3.96 1.12 8.30
C ASP A 368 -4.59 1.61 6.98
N GLY A 369 -4.24 2.82 6.53
CA GLY A 369 -4.79 3.52 5.38
C GLY A 369 -6.03 4.37 5.67
N ILE A 370 -6.74 4.09 6.78
CA ILE A 370 -7.91 4.84 7.27
C ILE A 370 -7.47 5.80 8.38
N SER A 371 -6.83 5.22 9.39
CA SER A 371 -6.35 5.77 10.63
C SER A 371 -4.86 6.06 10.56
N SER A 372 -4.41 7.00 11.39
CA SER A 372 -3.01 7.29 11.65
C SER A 372 -2.69 7.08 13.12
N PHE A 373 -1.41 7.15 13.48
CA PHE A 373 -0.97 7.11 14.88
C PHE A 373 -1.67 8.19 15.76
N GLU A 374 -1.81 9.40 15.23
CA GLU A 374 -2.38 10.55 15.95
C GLU A 374 -3.91 10.60 15.87
N ASP A 375 -4.49 10.29 14.71
CA ASP A 375 -5.90 10.56 14.39
C ASP A 375 -6.65 9.36 13.78
N LEU A 376 -7.93 9.23 14.15
CA LEU A 376 -8.85 8.17 13.68
C LEU A 376 -9.07 8.20 12.16
N LEU A 377 -9.20 9.39 11.56
CA LEU A 377 -9.23 9.56 10.11
C LEU A 377 -8.01 10.35 9.67
N ALA A 378 -7.01 9.71 9.07
CA ALA A 378 -5.76 10.36 8.68
C ALA A 378 -5.94 11.50 7.64
N ASN A 379 -6.93 11.38 6.75
CA ASN A 379 -7.12 12.29 5.62
C ASN A 379 -8.12 13.42 5.94
N ASN A 380 -7.62 14.66 5.98
CA ASN A 380 -8.43 15.87 6.18
C ASN A 380 -9.59 16.04 5.19
N ILE A 381 -9.45 15.56 3.94
CA ILE A 381 -10.51 15.61 2.93
C ILE A 381 -11.65 14.66 3.31
N LEU A 382 -11.34 13.45 3.79
CA LEU A 382 -12.35 12.49 4.25
C LEU A 382 -13.12 13.03 5.47
N ARG A 383 -12.44 13.71 6.41
CA ARG A 383 -13.10 14.35 7.57
C ARG A 383 -14.19 15.34 7.15
N ILE A 384 -13.93 16.16 6.13
CA ILE A 384 -14.91 17.11 5.59
C ILE A 384 -16.10 16.35 4.97
N PHE A 385 -15.83 15.31 4.18
CA PHE A 385 -16.90 14.50 3.56
C PHE A 385 -17.77 13.75 4.57
N VAL A 386 -17.22 13.19 5.66
CA VAL A 386 -17.99 12.55 6.74
C VAL A 386 -19.11 13.47 7.22
N TRP A 387 -18.76 14.71 7.60
CA TRP A 387 -19.74 15.67 8.11
C TRP A 387 -20.73 16.10 7.01
N VAL A 388 -20.25 16.45 5.81
CA VAL A 388 -21.13 16.87 4.70
C VAL A 388 -22.15 15.78 4.35
N ILE A 389 -21.72 14.53 4.25
CA ILE A 389 -22.61 13.42 3.91
C ILE A 389 -23.54 13.07 5.08
N ALA A 390 -23.07 13.08 6.33
CA ALA A 390 -23.93 12.91 7.52
C ALA A 390 -25.04 13.96 7.59
N PHE A 391 -24.73 15.23 7.35
CA PHE A 391 -25.73 16.30 7.30
C PHE A 391 -26.74 16.11 6.16
N ILE A 392 -26.29 15.80 4.93
CA ILE A 392 -27.19 15.62 3.79
C ILE A 392 -28.09 14.39 3.98
N THR A 393 -27.54 13.26 4.44
CA THR A 393 -28.30 12.02 4.68
C THR A 393 -29.34 12.21 5.78
N CYS A 394 -28.97 12.68 6.97
CA CYS A 394 -29.91 12.86 8.08
C CYS A 394 -31.01 13.89 7.75
N PHE A 395 -30.64 15.11 7.34
CA PHE A 395 -31.62 16.18 7.13
C PHE A 395 -32.43 15.99 5.84
N GLY A 396 -31.81 15.49 4.77
CA GLY A 396 -32.48 15.22 3.49
C GLY A 396 -33.54 14.12 3.62
N ASN A 397 -33.21 13.01 4.29
CA ASN A 397 -34.17 11.94 4.56
C ASN A 397 -35.24 12.34 5.57
N LEU A 398 -34.90 13.07 6.64
CA LEU A 398 -35.88 13.55 7.62
C LEU A 398 -36.92 14.49 6.99
N PHE A 399 -36.50 15.44 6.16
CA PHE A 399 -37.41 16.33 5.42
C PHE A 399 -38.37 15.55 4.51
N LEU A 400 -37.87 14.50 3.85
CA LEU A 400 -38.71 13.61 3.06
C LEU A 400 -39.68 12.81 3.90
N LYS A 401 -39.26 12.27 5.05
CA LYS A 401 -40.12 11.49 5.96
C LYS A 401 -41.32 12.32 6.43
N ILE A 402 -41.09 13.57 6.82
CA ILE A 402 -42.15 14.52 7.20
C ILE A 402 -43.13 14.73 6.04
N ARG A 403 -42.63 14.91 4.80
CA ARG A 403 -43.43 15.13 3.59
C ARG A 403 -44.15 13.88 3.05
N LEU A 404 -43.70 12.68 3.42
CA LEU A 404 -44.20 11.38 2.94
C LEU A 404 -45.17 10.68 3.91
N THR A 405 -45.57 11.34 5.00
CA THR A 405 -46.51 10.86 6.02
C THR A 405 -47.87 10.35 5.50
N LEU A 406 -48.22 10.58 4.23
CA LEU A 406 -49.41 10.02 3.58
C LEU A 406 -49.23 8.59 2.98
N CYS A 407 -48.01 8.07 2.83
CA CYS A 407 -47.75 6.79 2.14
C CYS A 407 -46.74 5.87 2.87
N PRO A 408 -47.18 4.75 3.48
CA PRO A 408 -46.32 3.93 4.34
C PRO A 408 -45.17 3.25 3.61
N SER A 409 -45.37 2.75 2.38
CA SER A 409 -44.35 1.96 1.66
C SER A 409 -43.05 2.72 1.34
N LYS A 410 -43.09 4.06 1.27
CA LYS A 410 -41.92 4.90 1.02
C LYS A 410 -41.19 5.35 2.30
N SER A 411 -41.76 5.08 3.48
CA SER A 411 -41.19 5.47 4.77
C SER A 411 -40.02 4.55 5.19
N PHE A 412 -40.05 3.28 4.77
CA PHE A 412 -39.06 2.27 5.16
C PHE A 412 -37.66 2.54 4.54
N VAL A 413 -37.58 2.86 3.24
CA VAL A 413 -36.30 3.20 2.57
C VAL A 413 -35.63 4.42 3.22
N VAL A 414 -36.42 5.49 3.39
CA VAL A 414 -35.99 6.75 4.03
C VAL A 414 -35.55 6.53 5.49
N SER A 415 -36.02 5.45 6.14
CA SER A 415 -35.58 5.08 7.49
C SER A 415 -34.27 4.28 7.48
N ALA A 416 -33.98 3.48 6.44
CA ALA A 416 -32.70 2.82 6.26
C ALA A 416 -31.60 3.84 5.91
N ASP A 417 -31.80 4.69 4.89
CA ASP A 417 -30.84 5.73 4.48
C ASP A 417 -30.47 6.72 5.61
N CYS A 418 -31.34 6.87 6.62
CA CYS A 418 -31.07 7.69 7.80
C CYS A 418 -30.06 7.03 8.77
N LEU A 419 -30.04 5.69 8.87
CA LEU A 419 -29.12 4.95 9.74
C LEU A 419 -27.66 5.12 9.31
N MET A 420 -27.40 5.12 8.00
CA MET A 420 -26.08 5.44 7.44
C MET A 420 -25.58 6.83 7.86
N GLY A 421 -26.49 7.83 7.88
CA GLY A 421 -26.16 9.18 8.35
C GLY A 421 -25.82 9.25 9.84
N VAL A 422 -26.56 8.50 10.68
CA VAL A 422 -26.29 8.37 12.12
C VAL A 422 -24.93 7.70 12.36
N TYR A 423 -24.61 6.64 11.60
CA TYR A 423 -23.30 5.99 11.64
C TYR A 423 -22.16 6.98 11.33
N LEU A 424 -22.25 7.73 10.22
CA LEU A 424 -21.24 8.73 9.87
C LEU A 424 -21.11 9.85 10.91
N PHE A 425 -22.22 10.26 11.53
CA PHE A 425 -22.21 11.24 12.62
C PHE A 425 -21.38 10.74 13.82
N PHE A 426 -21.54 9.47 14.21
CA PHE A 426 -20.71 8.89 15.27
C PHE A 426 -19.24 8.76 14.87
N VAL A 427 -18.92 8.34 13.64
CA VAL A 427 -17.53 8.33 13.13
C VAL A 427 -16.91 9.73 13.22
N GLY A 428 -17.62 10.77 12.79
CA GLY A 428 -17.16 12.16 12.89
C GLY A 428 -17.00 12.66 14.34
N PHE A 429 -17.87 12.23 15.25
CA PHE A 429 -17.76 12.54 16.68
C PHE A 429 -16.54 11.88 17.33
N PHE A 430 -16.29 10.59 17.05
CA PHE A 430 -15.15 9.88 17.62
C PHE A 430 -13.81 10.31 16.99
N ASP A 431 -13.78 10.77 15.74
CA ASP A 431 -12.59 11.43 15.15
C ASP A 431 -12.21 12.70 15.91
N ILE A 432 -13.18 13.53 16.32
CA ILE A 432 -12.93 14.70 17.16
C ILE A 432 -12.48 14.27 18.56
N LYS A 433 -13.09 13.23 19.15
CA LYS A 433 -12.81 12.78 20.52
C LYS A 433 -11.39 12.24 20.71
N TYR A 434 -10.85 11.52 19.72
CA TYR A 434 -9.53 10.86 19.82
C TYR A 434 -8.40 11.58 19.06
N ARG A 435 -8.66 12.78 18.54
CA ARG A 435 -7.71 13.59 17.76
C ARG A 435 -6.40 13.85 18.51
N GLY A 436 -5.27 13.66 17.83
CA GLY A 436 -3.92 13.84 18.36
C GLY A 436 -3.44 12.79 19.36
N GLN A 437 -4.28 11.81 19.74
CA GLN A 437 -3.96 10.78 20.75
C GLN A 437 -4.53 9.39 20.41
N TYR A 438 -4.90 9.12 19.15
CA TYR A 438 -5.63 7.91 18.79
C TYR A 438 -4.90 6.61 19.17
N GLN A 439 -3.57 6.52 18.99
CA GLN A 439 -2.77 5.33 19.36
C GLN A 439 -3.08 4.82 20.79
N LYS A 440 -3.23 5.72 21.77
CA LYS A 440 -3.49 5.37 23.18
C LYS A 440 -4.88 4.75 23.39
N TYR A 441 -5.84 5.11 22.54
CA TYR A 441 -7.23 4.68 22.66
C TYR A 441 -7.65 3.65 21.60
N ALA A 442 -6.83 3.38 20.58
CA ALA A 442 -7.16 2.53 19.44
C ALA A 442 -7.63 1.13 19.86
N LEU A 443 -6.90 0.45 20.76
CA LEU A 443 -7.28 -0.88 21.25
C LEU A 443 -8.63 -0.85 22.00
N LEU A 444 -8.74 0.05 22.98
CA LEU A 444 -9.95 0.25 23.78
C LEU A 444 -11.17 0.63 22.92
N TRP A 445 -10.96 1.38 21.85
CA TRP A 445 -11.98 1.78 20.90
C TRP A 445 -12.46 0.61 20.05
N MET A 446 -11.53 -0.10 19.40
CA MET A 446 -11.82 -1.21 18.49
C MET A 446 -12.44 -2.43 19.21
N GLU A 447 -12.10 -2.66 20.48
CA GLU A 447 -12.72 -3.69 21.31
C GLU A 447 -14.04 -3.25 21.94
N SER A 448 -14.35 -1.94 21.96
CA SER A 448 -15.55 -1.43 22.61
C SER A 448 -16.85 -1.90 21.98
N LEU A 449 -17.87 -2.10 22.83
CA LEU A 449 -19.25 -2.30 22.39
C LEU A 449 -19.76 -1.14 21.50
N GLN A 450 -19.24 0.07 21.69
CA GLN A 450 -19.60 1.25 20.89
C GLN A 450 -19.21 1.05 19.42
N CYS A 451 -17.95 0.66 19.16
CA CYS A 451 -17.47 0.35 17.82
C CYS A 451 -18.27 -0.79 17.17
N ARG A 452 -18.50 -1.89 17.90
CA ARG A 452 -19.27 -3.03 17.39
C ARG A 452 -20.71 -2.65 17.02
N LEU A 453 -21.38 -1.81 17.83
CA LEU A 453 -22.74 -1.31 17.54
C LEU A 453 -22.78 -0.33 16.37
N MET A 454 -21.73 0.46 16.11
CA MET A 454 -21.64 1.27 14.90
C MET A 454 -21.57 0.39 13.64
N GLY A 455 -20.75 -0.67 13.68
CA GLY A 455 -20.62 -1.62 12.57
C GLY A 455 -21.92 -2.35 12.26
N PHE A 456 -22.63 -2.79 13.31
CA PHE A 456 -24.00 -3.31 13.20
C PHE A 456 -24.93 -2.32 12.48
N LEU A 457 -24.93 -1.04 12.89
CA LEU A 457 -25.79 -0.01 12.31
C LEU A 457 -25.50 0.22 10.83
N ALA A 458 -24.22 0.25 10.46
CA ALA A 458 -23.77 0.45 9.09
C ALA A 458 -24.14 -0.74 8.19
N MET A 459 -23.89 -1.97 8.66
CA MET A 459 -24.23 -3.22 7.96
C MET A 459 -25.75 -3.34 7.75
N LEU A 460 -26.54 -3.12 8.81
CA LEU A 460 -28.01 -3.08 8.71
C LEU A 460 -28.47 -2.07 7.67
N SER A 461 -27.85 -0.88 7.66
CA SER A 461 -28.21 0.19 6.74
C SER A 461 -27.88 -0.13 5.28
N THR A 462 -26.74 -0.76 4.96
CA THR A 462 -26.38 -1.09 3.56
C THR A 462 -27.28 -2.18 3.00
N GLU A 463 -27.42 -3.31 3.73
CA GLU A 463 -28.11 -4.49 3.21
C GLU A 463 -29.62 -4.26 3.06
N VAL A 464 -30.25 -3.63 4.06
CA VAL A 464 -31.67 -3.28 3.97
C VAL A 464 -31.92 -2.33 2.80
N SER A 465 -31.01 -1.39 2.52
CA SER A 465 -31.18 -0.46 1.40
C SER A 465 -31.13 -1.16 0.03
N VAL A 466 -30.17 -2.08 -0.17
CA VAL A 466 -30.10 -2.88 -1.41
C VAL A 466 -31.34 -3.76 -1.56
N LEU A 467 -31.71 -4.52 -0.53
CA LEU A 467 -32.88 -5.41 -0.55
C LEU A 467 -34.20 -4.66 -0.79
N LEU A 468 -34.36 -3.48 -0.19
CA LEU A 468 -35.52 -2.61 -0.44
C LEU A 468 -35.53 -2.05 -1.87
N LEU A 469 -34.37 -1.71 -2.44
CA LEU A 469 -34.29 -1.32 -3.84
C LEU A 469 -34.71 -2.48 -4.75
N THR A 470 -34.17 -3.69 -4.55
CA THR A 470 -34.55 -4.89 -5.32
C THR A 470 -36.06 -5.15 -5.27
N TYR A 471 -36.68 -5.00 -4.10
CA TYR A 471 -38.14 -5.11 -3.97
C TYR A 471 -38.88 -4.04 -4.79
N LEU A 472 -38.44 -2.78 -4.71
CA LEU A 472 -39.05 -1.68 -5.48
C LEU A 472 -38.90 -1.87 -7.00
N THR A 473 -37.79 -2.43 -7.49
CA THR A 473 -37.62 -2.74 -8.91
C THR A 473 -38.56 -3.86 -9.36
N LEU A 474 -38.66 -4.95 -8.57
CA LEU A 474 -39.54 -6.08 -8.84
C LEU A 474 -41.04 -5.69 -8.80
N GLU A 475 -41.45 -4.87 -7.82
CA GLU A 475 -42.82 -4.34 -7.74
C GLU A 475 -43.20 -3.54 -8.99
N LYS A 476 -42.25 -2.80 -9.59
CA LYS A 476 -42.46 -2.05 -10.84
C LYS A 476 -42.41 -2.94 -12.08
N PHE A 477 -41.50 -3.91 -12.12
CA PHE A 477 -41.41 -4.90 -13.19
C PHE A 477 -42.74 -5.65 -13.37
N LEU A 478 -43.32 -6.18 -12.29
CA LEU A 478 -44.60 -6.89 -12.35
C LEU A 478 -45.74 -6.01 -12.89
N VAL A 479 -45.82 -4.76 -12.44
CA VAL A 479 -46.87 -3.82 -12.87
C VAL A 479 -46.73 -3.38 -14.33
N ILE A 480 -45.50 -3.24 -14.84
CA ILE A 480 -45.25 -2.73 -16.20
C ILE A 480 -45.29 -3.86 -17.24
N VAL A 481 -44.72 -5.03 -16.93
CA VAL A 481 -44.62 -6.16 -17.88
C VAL A 481 -45.91 -6.99 -17.91
N PHE A 482 -46.64 -7.08 -16.79
CA PHE A 482 -47.87 -7.88 -16.67
C PHE A 482 -49.09 -7.05 -16.22
N PRO A 483 -49.51 -6.01 -16.98
CA PRO A 483 -50.53 -5.04 -16.56
C PRO A 483 -51.92 -5.63 -16.30
N PHE A 484 -52.24 -6.79 -16.89
CA PHE A 484 -53.52 -7.49 -16.72
C PHE A 484 -53.45 -8.68 -15.74
N SER A 485 -52.29 -8.96 -15.15
CA SER A 485 -52.21 -9.98 -14.10
C SER A 485 -52.68 -9.39 -12.77
N ASN A 486 -53.55 -10.10 -12.05
CA ASN A 486 -54.02 -9.70 -10.71
C ASN A 486 -52.93 -9.85 -9.62
N ILE A 487 -51.65 -9.97 -9.99
CA ILE A 487 -50.48 -10.18 -9.12
C ILE A 487 -50.03 -8.85 -8.49
N ARG A 488 -50.96 -7.94 -8.20
CA ARG A 488 -50.65 -6.65 -7.57
C ARG A 488 -50.71 -6.81 -6.05
N PRO A 489 -49.58 -6.72 -5.32
CA PRO A 489 -49.60 -6.86 -3.87
C PRO A 489 -50.46 -5.76 -3.24
N GLY A 490 -51.39 -6.16 -2.37
CA GLY A 490 -52.20 -5.23 -1.60
C GLY A 490 -51.35 -4.43 -0.61
N LYS A 491 -51.85 -3.27 -0.15
CA LYS A 491 -51.13 -2.40 0.82
C LYS A 491 -50.65 -3.18 2.06
N TRP A 492 -51.45 -4.15 2.52
CA TRP A 492 -51.11 -5.05 3.62
C TRP A 492 -49.94 -5.98 3.27
N GLN A 493 -50.02 -6.70 2.14
CA GLN A 493 -48.98 -7.61 1.65
C GLN A 493 -47.65 -6.87 1.43
N THR A 494 -47.66 -5.69 0.82
CA THR A 494 -46.47 -4.83 0.70
C THR A 494 -45.88 -4.48 2.07
N SER A 495 -46.72 -4.14 3.05
CA SER A 495 -46.24 -3.79 4.40
C SER A 495 -45.62 -4.99 5.12
N VAL A 496 -46.20 -6.19 4.98
CA VAL A 496 -45.63 -7.45 5.50
C VAL A 496 -44.29 -7.75 4.85
N ILE A 497 -44.17 -7.67 3.52
CA ILE A 497 -42.91 -7.91 2.81
C ILE A 497 -41.82 -6.94 3.26
N LEU A 498 -42.14 -5.65 3.41
CA LEU A 498 -41.19 -4.65 3.89
C LEU A 498 -40.70 -4.95 5.33
N ILE A 499 -41.58 -5.41 6.22
CA ILE A 499 -41.20 -5.84 7.57
C ILE A 499 -40.29 -7.08 7.50
N CYS A 500 -40.59 -8.07 6.66
CA CYS A 500 -39.74 -9.24 6.48
C CYS A 500 -38.33 -8.88 5.98
N LEU A 501 -38.19 -7.91 5.05
CA LEU A 501 -36.89 -7.45 4.58
C LEU A 501 -36.06 -6.77 5.69
N TRP A 502 -36.72 -6.01 6.58
CA TRP A 502 -36.07 -5.45 7.77
C TRP A 502 -35.62 -6.54 8.76
N ILE A 503 -36.41 -7.59 8.96
CA ILE A 503 -36.03 -8.74 9.79
C ILE A 503 -34.83 -9.48 9.19
N VAL A 504 -34.81 -9.72 7.88
CA VAL A 504 -33.67 -10.35 7.18
C VAL A 504 -32.40 -9.51 7.33
N GLY A 505 -32.48 -8.18 7.11
CA GLY A 505 -31.34 -7.29 7.31
C GLY A 505 -30.84 -7.25 8.75
N PHE A 506 -31.75 -7.28 9.74
CA PHE A 506 -31.39 -7.40 11.16
C PHE A 506 -30.67 -8.70 11.47
N LEU A 507 -31.14 -9.84 10.92
CA LEU A 507 -30.48 -11.13 11.08
C LEU A 507 -29.07 -11.11 10.47
N ILE A 508 -28.89 -10.56 9.27
CA ILE A 508 -27.57 -10.40 8.64
C ILE A 508 -26.64 -9.56 9.53
N ALA A 509 -27.11 -8.43 10.07
CA ALA A 509 -26.29 -7.59 10.94
C ALA A 509 -25.99 -8.23 12.33
N VAL A 510 -26.85 -9.11 12.85
CA VAL A 510 -26.68 -9.69 14.19
C VAL A 510 -25.89 -11.01 14.22
N ILE A 511 -25.85 -11.78 13.11
CA ILE A 511 -25.14 -13.07 13.02
C ILE A 511 -23.68 -13.01 13.52
N PRO A 512 -22.86 -11.99 13.18
CA PRO A 512 -21.47 -11.91 13.64
C PRO A 512 -21.29 -11.77 15.16
N PHE A 513 -22.35 -11.48 15.94
CA PHE A 513 -22.30 -11.46 17.41
C PHE A 513 -22.53 -12.82 18.06
N TRP A 514 -23.01 -13.84 17.32
CA TRP A 514 -23.47 -15.10 17.93
C TRP A 514 -22.31 -16.02 18.36
N ASN A 515 -21.16 -15.93 17.68
CA ASN A 515 -20.02 -16.82 17.94
C ASN A 515 -18.69 -16.05 17.76
N GLU A 516 -18.14 -15.54 18.85
CA GLU A 516 -16.85 -14.83 18.86
C GLU A 516 -15.68 -15.74 18.43
N ASP A 517 -15.73 -17.05 18.68
CA ASP A 517 -14.68 -17.99 18.27
C ASP A 517 -14.64 -18.22 16.74
N TYR A 518 -15.76 -18.00 16.04
CA TYR A 518 -15.87 -18.21 14.59
C TYR A 518 -15.75 -16.92 13.76
N PHE A 519 -16.23 -15.79 14.30
CA PHE A 519 -16.23 -14.50 13.62
C PHE A 519 -15.16 -13.52 14.13
N GLY A 520 -14.58 -13.78 15.30
CA GLY A 520 -13.69 -12.86 16.00
C GLY A 520 -14.38 -11.53 16.33
N ASN A 521 -13.59 -10.46 16.50
CA ASN A 521 -14.11 -9.10 16.62
C ASN A 521 -14.48 -8.53 15.23
N PHE A 522 -15.45 -9.16 14.54
CA PHE A 522 -15.81 -8.91 13.13
C PHE A 522 -15.97 -7.42 12.78
N TYR A 523 -16.70 -6.68 13.60
CA TYR A 523 -16.92 -5.24 13.39
C TYR A 523 -15.74 -4.37 13.86
N GLY A 524 -14.98 -4.81 14.87
CA GLY A 524 -13.88 -4.04 15.46
C GLY A 524 -12.50 -4.32 14.86
N LYS A 525 -12.42 -4.78 13.59
CA LYS A 525 -11.13 -5.02 12.91
C LYS A 525 -10.42 -3.73 12.43
N ASN A 526 -11.15 -2.62 12.27
CA ASN A 526 -10.61 -1.32 11.85
C ASN A 526 -11.16 -0.16 12.69
N GLY A 527 -10.52 1.02 12.64
CA GLY A 527 -10.93 2.18 13.44
C GLY A 527 -12.33 2.72 13.13
N VAL A 528 -12.80 2.56 11.88
CA VAL A 528 -14.13 3.03 11.42
C VAL A 528 -15.25 1.99 11.67
N CYS A 529 -14.90 0.81 12.17
CA CYS A 529 -15.79 -0.26 12.59
C CYS A 529 -16.67 -0.85 11.46
N PHE A 530 -16.15 -0.97 10.23
CA PHE A 530 -16.90 -1.42 9.05
C PHE A 530 -16.30 -2.69 8.41
N PRO A 531 -17.08 -3.76 8.16
CA PRO A 531 -16.58 -5.10 7.80
C PRO A 531 -16.20 -5.28 6.31
N LEU A 532 -15.74 -4.22 5.65
CA LEU A 532 -15.24 -4.28 4.26
C LEU A 532 -13.77 -4.69 4.18
N TYR A 533 -13.00 -4.41 5.25
CA TYR A 533 -11.56 -4.67 5.34
C TYR A 533 -11.23 -6.12 4.98
N ASP A 534 -10.14 -6.33 4.27
CA ASP A 534 -9.66 -7.64 3.83
C ASP A 534 -8.17 -7.72 4.17
N ASP A 535 -7.88 -8.32 5.31
CA ASP A 535 -6.50 -8.70 5.67
C ASP A 535 -6.29 -10.16 5.21
N GLN A 536 -5.07 -10.49 4.81
CA GLN A 536 -4.74 -11.86 4.40
C GLN A 536 -4.90 -12.88 5.55
N THR A 537 -5.03 -12.38 6.78
CA THR A 537 -5.14 -13.06 8.09
C THR A 537 -6.57 -13.26 8.58
N GLU A 538 -7.61 -12.86 7.83
CA GLU A 538 -8.98 -13.05 8.31
C GLU A 538 -9.32 -14.52 8.59
N ASP A 539 -9.88 -14.78 9.78
CA ASP A 539 -10.46 -16.08 10.13
C ASP A 539 -11.42 -16.55 9.03
N PHE A 540 -11.28 -17.82 8.63
CA PHE A 540 -11.95 -18.39 7.46
C PHE A 540 -13.47 -18.13 7.45
N GLY A 541 -14.11 -18.16 8.63
CA GLY A 541 -15.52 -17.82 8.82
C GLY A 541 -15.85 -16.35 8.54
N SER A 542 -15.11 -15.42 9.16
CA SER A 542 -15.30 -13.97 8.99
C SER A 542 -15.17 -13.53 7.53
N ARG A 543 -14.16 -14.04 6.82
CA ARG A 543 -13.92 -13.72 5.42
C ARG A 543 -14.98 -14.30 4.49
N GLY A 544 -15.33 -15.57 4.70
CA GLY A 544 -16.40 -16.25 3.95
C GLY A 544 -17.74 -15.52 4.09
N TYR A 545 -18.04 -15.00 5.28
CA TYR A 545 -19.24 -14.23 5.54
C TYR A 545 -19.24 -12.85 4.84
N SER A 546 -18.15 -12.08 4.98
CA SER A 546 -18.01 -10.77 4.30
C SER A 546 -18.10 -10.91 2.77
N LEU A 547 -17.50 -11.94 2.19
CA LEU A 547 -17.63 -12.26 0.76
C LEU A 547 -19.07 -12.70 0.40
N GLY A 548 -19.68 -13.58 1.19
CA GLY A 548 -21.04 -14.08 0.94
C GLY A 548 -22.11 -12.98 0.91
N ILE A 549 -22.01 -11.99 1.80
CA ILE A 549 -22.93 -10.84 1.83
C ILE A 549 -22.57 -9.81 0.75
N PHE A 550 -21.39 -9.20 0.82
CA PHE A 550 -21.05 -8.06 -0.04
C PHE A 550 -20.85 -8.43 -1.51
N LEU A 551 -20.39 -9.64 -1.83
CA LEU A 551 -20.23 -10.10 -3.20
C LEU A 551 -21.33 -11.09 -3.62
N GLY A 552 -21.79 -11.99 -2.74
CA GLY A 552 -22.85 -12.94 -3.10
C GLY A 552 -24.24 -12.33 -3.18
N VAL A 553 -24.80 -11.92 -2.03
CA VAL A 553 -26.17 -11.40 -1.93
C VAL A 553 -26.35 -10.13 -2.76
N ASN A 554 -25.44 -9.16 -2.63
CA ASN A 554 -25.59 -7.87 -3.31
C ASN A 554 -25.39 -7.99 -4.83
N LEU A 555 -24.43 -8.77 -5.34
CA LEU A 555 -24.31 -8.97 -6.79
C LEU A 555 -25.54 -9.65 -7.38
N LEU A 556 -26.12 -10.65 -6.69
CA LEU A 556 -27.36 -11.30 -7.11
C LEU A 556 -28.52 -10.30 -7.16
N ALA A 557 -28.66 -9.44 -6.15
CA ALA A 557 -29.64 -8.35 -6.14
C ALA A 557 -29.47 -7.41 -7.35
N PHE A 558 -28.24 -6.99 -7.65
CA PHE A 558 -27.95 -6.15 -8.83
C PHE A 558 -28.25 -6.85 -10.16
N LEU A 559 -27.96 -8.15 -10.30
CA LEU A 559 -28.29 -8.91 -11.51
C LEU A 559 -29.81 -8.98 -11.72
N ILE A 560 -30.59 -9.22 -10.66
CA ILE A 560 -32.06 -9.18 -10.69
C ILE A 560 -32.57 -7.80 -11.09
N ILE A 561 -32.00 -6.74 -10.51
CA ILE A 561 -32.32 -5.34 -10.81
C ILE A 561 -32.07 -5.02 -12.29
N VAL A 562 -30.88 -5.34 -12.82
CA VAL A 562 -30.52 -5.09 -14.23
C VAL A 562 -31.44 -5.86 -15.17
N PHE A 563 -31.69 -7.15 -14.91
CA PHE A 563 -32.62 -7.96 -15.69
C PHE A 563 -34.04 -7.36 -15.72
N ALA A 564 -34.55 -6.93 -14.56
CA ALA A 564 -35.85 -6.29 -14.42
C ALA A 564 -35.94 -4.96 -15.20
N TYR A 565 -34.86 -4.17 -15.29
CA TYR A 565 -34.86 -2.93 -16.09
C TYR A 565 -34.74 -3.17 -17.58
N VAL A 566 -33.88 -4.10 -18.03
CA VAL A 566 -33.75 -4.43 -19.46
C VAL A 566 -35.09 -4.91 -20.01
N THR A 567 -35.75 -5.84 -19.30
CA THR A 567 -37.07 -6.37 -19.68
C THR A 567 -38.17 -5.30 -19.64
N MET A 568 -38.20 -4.46 -18.60
CA MET A 568 -39.13 -3.31 -18.49
C MET A 568 -38.94 -2.32 -19.65
N PHE A 569 -37.71 -1.99 -20.02
CA PHE A 569 -37.40 -1.06 -21.11
C PHE A 569 -37.81 -1.63 -22.48
N CYS A 570 -37.47 -2.90 -22.76
CA CYS A 570 -37.91 -3.59 -23.97
C CYS A 570 -39.43 -3.70 -24.08
N SER A 571 -40.12 -3.96 -22.95
CA SER A 571 -41.59 -3.97 -22.89
C SER A 571 -42.18 -2.60 -23.22
N ILE A 572 -41.68 -1.52 -22.61
CA ILE A 572 -42.10 -0.15 -22.88
C ILE A 572 -41.89 0.22 -24.36
N GLN A 573 -40.75 -0.13 -24.96
CA GLN A 573 -40.50 0.14 -26.38
C GLN A 573 -41.46 -0.63 -27.29
N LYS A 574 -41.74 -1.91 -27.00
CA LYS A 574 -42.68 -2.72 -27.77
C LYS A 574 -44.11 -2.16 -27.69
N THR A 575 -44.58 -1.79 -26.50
CA THR A 575 -45.91 -1.19 -26.30
C THR A 575 -46.01 0.18 -26.97
N ALA A 576 -44.96 1.00 -26.96
CA ALA A 576 -44.92 2.29 -27.64
C ALA A 576 -45.02 2.22 -29.17
N LEU A 577 -44.63 1.09 -29.78
CA LEU A 577 -44.75 0.86 -31.23
C LEU A 577 -46.14 0.38 -31.67
N GLN A 578 -46.98 -0.14 -30.76
CA GLN A 578 -48.23 -0.81 -31.12
C GLN A 578 -49.51 0.03 -30.94
N THR A 579 -49.46 1.20 -30.28
CA THR A 579 -50.67 2.05 -30.10
C THR A 579 -50.36 3.55 -30.06
N SER A 580 -50.94 4.32 -30.99
CA SER A 580 -50.74 5.78 -31.09
C SER A 580 -51.60 6.61 -30.11
N GLU A 581 -52.80 6.14 -29.75
CA GLU A 581 -53.72 6.85 -28.84
C GLU A 581 -53.27 6.86 -27.38
N VAL A 582 -52.54 5.83 -26.93
CA VAL A 582 -52.12 5.68 -25.51
C VAL A 582 -50.89 6.55 -25.17
N ARG A 583 -50.39 7.34 -26.13
CA ARG A 583 -49.16 8.15 -26.06
C ARG A 583 -49.05 9.07 -24.84
N ASN A 584 -50.17 9.59 -24.32
CA ASN A 584 -50.17 10.41 -23.09
C ASN A 584 -50.03 9.59 -21.79
N HIS A 585 -50.55 8.36 -21.74
CA HIS A 585 -50.35 7.47 -20.58
C HIS A 585 -48.93 6.88 -20.60
N ILE A 586 -48.48 6.45 -21.78
CA ILE A 586 -47.10 6.01 -22.05
C ILE A 586 -46.09 7.08 -21.65
N GLY A 587 -46.32 8.36 -22.01
CA GLY A 587 -45.42 9.46 -21.63
C GLY A 587 -45.25 9.62 -20.10
N ARG A 588 -46.29 9.31 -19.32
CA ARG A 588 -46.22 9.32 -17.85
C ARG A 588 -45.44 8.11 -17.31
N GLU A 589 -45.63 6.93 -17.89
CA GLU A 589 -44.95 5.70 -17.47
C GLU A 589 -43.47 5.69 -17.88
N VAL A 590 -43.12 6.17 -19.07
CA VAL A 590 -41.74 6.43 -19.52
C VAL A 590 -41.03 7.44 -18.59
N ALA A 591 -41.72 8.52 -18.18
CA ALA A 591 -41.15 9.47 -17.23
C ALA A 591 -40.91 8.87 -15.84
N VAL A 592 -41.72 7.89 -15.43
CA VAL A 592 -41.55 7.13 -14.17
C VAL A 592 -40.41 6.11 -14.30
N ALA A 593 -40.33 5.36 -15.40
CA ALA A 593 -39.23 4.42 -15.67
C ALA A 593 -37.87 5.14 -15.72
N ASN A 594 -37.77 6.26 -16.42
CA ASN A 594 -36.56 7.08 -16.47
C ASN A 594 -36.16 7.65 -15.10
N ARG A 595 -37.11 7.94 -14.20
CA ARG A 595 -36.80 8.32 -12.81
C ARG A 595 -36.12 7.17 -12.06
N PHE A 596 -36.64 5.96 -12.21
CA PHE A 596 -36.10 4.77 -11.55
C PHE A 596 -34.73 4.36 -12.08
N PHE A 597 -34.49 4.49 -13.40
CA PHE A 597 -33.18 4.27 -14.02
C PHE A 597 -32.07 5.07 -13.33
N PHE A 598 -32.26 6.36 -13.07
CA PHE A 598 -31.23 7.19 -12.42
C PHE A 598 -30.91 6.78 -10.98
N ILE A 599 -31.89 6.26 -10.23
CA ILE A 599 -31.71 5.80 -8.85
C ILE A 599 -30.87 4.51 -8.82
N VAL A 600 -31.17 3.58 -9.73
CA VAL A 600 -30.43 2.31 -9.85
C VAL A 600 -29.05 2.51 -10.44
N PHE A 601 -28.89 3.48 -11.35
CA PHE A 601 -27.59 3.86 -11.90
C PHE A 601 -26.68 4.50 -10.84
N SER A 602 -27.20 5.37 -9.97
CA SER A 602 -26.42 5.93 -8.86
C SER A 602 -26.00 4.87 -7.84
N ASP A 603 -26.91 3.95 -7.51
CA ASP A 603 -26.63 2.84 -6.59
C ASP A 603 -25.55 1.91 -7.16
N ALA A 604 -25.68 1.49 -8.42
CA ALA A 604 -24.67 0.66 -9.11
C ALA A 604 -23.28 1.29 -9.13
N ILE A 605 -23.17 2.62 -9.35
CA ILE A 605 -21.89 3.34 -9.30
C ILE A 605 -21.26 3.28 -7.89
N CYS A 606 -22.06 3.35 -6.83
CA CYS A 606 -21.57 3.31 -5.46
C CYS A 606 -21.10 1.90 -5.04
N TRP A 607 -21.67 0.85 -5.63
CA TRP A 607 -21.34 -0.55 -5.35
C TRP A 607 -20.24 -1.16 -6.23
N ILE A 608 -19.99 -0.64 -7.44
CA ILE A 608 -18.87 -1.09 -8.31
C ILE A 608 -17.52 -1.17 -7.56
N PRO A 609 -17.08 -0.15 -6.79
CA PRO A 609 -15.85 -0.23 -6.02
C PRO A 609 -15.80 -1.38 -5.01
N VAL A 610 -16.92 -1.69 -4.34
CA VAL A 610 -17.04 -2.81 -3.39
C VAL A 610 -16.85 -4.14 -4.12
N PHE A 611 -17.52 -4.33 -5.25
CA PHE A 611 -17.36 -5.56 -6.05
C PHE A 611 -15.94 -5.73 -6.57
N VAL A 612 -15.30 -4.66 -7.07
CA VAL A 612 -13.90 -4.71 -7.54
C VAL A 612 -12.97 -5.12 -6.40
N VAL A 613 -13.08 -4.51 -5.21
CA VAL A 613 -12.25 -4.87 -4.04
C VAL A 613 -12.49 -6.32 -3.61
N LYS A 614 -13.75 -6.78 -3.49
CA LYS A 614 -14.02 -8.17 -3.09
C LYS A 614 -13.67 -9.21 -4.17
N ILE A 615 -13.64 -8.84 -5.46
CA ILE A 615 -13.12 -9.71 -6.53
C ILE A 615 -11.58 -9.76 -6.47
N LEU A 616 -10.88 -8.64 -6.28
CA LEU A 616 -9.42 -8.61 -6.12
C LEU A 616 -8.95 -9.41 -4.89
N SER A 617 -9.74 -9.39 -3.81
CA SER A 617 -9.57 -10.24 -2.62
C SER A 617 -9.52 -11.73 -2.96
N LEU A 618 -10.43 -12.22 -3.82
CA LEU A 618 -10.44 -13.62 -4.26
C LEU A 618 -9.16 -14.01 -5.01
N PHE A 619 -8.56 -13.07 -5.76
CA PHE A 619 -7.27 -13.25 -6.43
C PHE A 619 -6.04 -13.05 -5.53
N ARG A 620 -6.22 -12.85 -4.21
CA ARG A 620 -5.14 -12.65 -3.22
C ARG A 620 -4.22 -11.45 -3.56
N VAL A 621 -4.77 -10.41 -4.19
CA VAL A 621 -4.03 -9.16 -4.45
C VAL A 621 -4.08 -8.28 -3.21
N GLU A 622 -2.96 -7.70 -2.81
CA GLU A 622 -2.91 -6.73 -1.70
C GLU A 622 -3.61 -5.43 -2.07
N ILE A 623 -4.56 -5.01 -1.24
CA ILE A 623 -5.41 -3.83 -1.48
C ILE A 623 -5.00 -2.71 -0.52
N PRO A 624 -4.55 -1.54 -1.01
CA PRO A 624 -4.22 -0.41 -0.15
C PRO A 624 -5.42 0.02 0.70
N GLY A 625 -5.24 0.09 2.03
CA GLY A 625 -6.30 0.51 2.97
C GLY A 625 -6.84 1.93 2.73
N THR A 626 -6.13 2.76 1.99
CA THR A 626 -6.64 4.05 1.51
C THR A 626 -7.84 3.88 0.56
N ILE A 627 -7.88 2.84 -0.27
CA ILE A 627 -9.00 2.57 -1.18
C ILE A 627 -10.23 2.13 -0.38
N THR A 628 -10.07 1.22 0.58
CA THR A 628 -11.18 0.77 1.44
C THR A 628 -11.75 1.93 2.27
N SER A 629 -10.90 2.87 2.72
CA SER A 629 -11.31 4.13 3.35
C SER A 629 -12.29 4.94 2.50
N TRP A 630 -11.93 5.22 1.23
CA TRP A 630 -12.79 5.98 0.32
C TRP A 630 -14.11 5.27 0.02
N ILE A 631 -14.11 3.94 -0.03
CA ILE A 631 -15.35 3.18 -0.27
C ILE A 631 -16.31 3.30 0.91
N VAL A 632 -15.82 3.08 2.14
CA VAL A 632 -16.64 3.11 3.36
C VAL A 632 -17.13 4.52 3.71
N ILE A 633 -16.28 5.54 3.55
CA ILE A 633 -16.57 6.91 4.01
C ILE A 633 -17.28 7.74 2.93
N PHE A 634 -16.99 7.51 1.65
CA PHE A 634 -17.48 8.33 0.55
C PHE A 634 -18.45 7.57 -0.37
N PHE A 635 -18.00 6.50 -1.05
CA PHE A 635 -18.84 5.88 -2.10
C PHE A 635 -20.13 5.25 -1.56
N LEU A 636 -20.06 4.39 -0.53
CA LEU A 636 -21.25 3.74 0.03
C LEU A 636 -22.26 4.77 0.59
N PRO A 637 -21.87 5.77 1.41
CA PRO A 637 -22.83 6.70 2.01
C PRO A 637 -23.37 7.77 1.03
N VAL A 638 -22.66 8.07 -0.06
CA VAL A 638 -23.13 9.01 -1.10
C VAL A 638 -24.45 8.56 -1.73
N ASN A 639 -24.68 7.25 -1.87
CA ASN A 639 -25.95 6.73 -2.39
C ASN A 639 -27.15 7.18 -1.55
N SER A 640 -27.09 6.98 -0.23
CA SER A 640 -28.12 7.41 0.72
C SER A 640 -28.30 8.93 0.80
N ALA A 641 -27.28 9.71 0.40
CA ALA A 641 -27.36 11.16 0.27
C ALA A 641 -28.03 11.61 -1.04
N LEU A 642 -27.80 10.88 -2.13
CA LEU A 642 -28.38 11.15 -3.45
C LEU A 642 -29.84 10.71 -3.55
N ASN A 643 -30.24 9.64 -2.86
CA ASN A 643 -31.62 9.12 -2.86
C ASN A 643 -32.68 10.22 -2.65
N PRO A 644 -32.63 11.07 -1.60
CA PRO A 644 -33.56 12.19 -1.44
C PRO A 644 -33.60 13.19 -2.60
N ILE A 645 -32.43 13.49 -3.18
CA ILE A 645 -32.26 14.46 -4.26
C ILE A 645 -32.88 13.88 -5.54
N LEU A 646 -32.58 12.62 -5.86
CA LEU A 646 -33.15 11.91 -6.99
C LEU A 646 -34.67 11.73 -6.84
N TYR A 647 -35.17 11.45 -5.63
CA TYR A 647 -36.61 11.36 -5.37
C TYR A 647 -37.36 12.70 -5.50
N THR A 648 -36.69 13.83 -5.33
CA THR A 648 -37.30 15.18 -5.41
C THR A 648 -37.15 15.83 -6.77
N LEU A 649 -35.93 15.90 -7.32
CA LEU A 649 -35.63 16.55 -8.61
C LEU A 649 -36.31 15.88 -9.82
N THR A 650 -36.58 14.58 -9.73
CA THR A 650 -37.29 13.84 -10.79
C THR A 650 -38.81 14.08 -10.82
N THR A 651 -39.36 14.79 -9.81
CA THR A 651 -40.80 15.06 -9.72
C THR A 651 -41.21 16.23 -10.63
N SER A 652 -42.32 16.10 -11.36
CA SER A 652 -42.84 17.14 -12.28
C SER A 652 -42.92 18.52 -11.62
N PHE A 653 -43.53 18.60 -10.43
CA PHE A 653 -43.68 19.83 -9.65
C PHE A 653 -42.36 20.61 -9.43
N PHE A 654 -41.23 19.92 -9.23
CA PHE A 654 -39.94 20.60 -9.07
C PHE A 654 -39.36 21.00 -10.43
N LYS A 655 -39.47 20.15 -11.47
CA LYS A 655 -39.09 20.53 -12.85
C LYS A 655 -39.86 21.75 -13.34
N ASP A 656 -41.14 21.88 -13.00
CA ASP A 656 -41.98 23.00 -13.42
C ASP A 656 -41.65 24.29 -12.65
N LYS A 657 -41.41 24.22 -11.33
CA LYS A 657 -40.86 25.36 -10.58
C LYS A 657 -39.44 25.74 -11.01
N LEU A 658 -38.58 24.78 -11.33
CA LEU A 658 -37.23 25.03 -11.83
C LEU A 658 -37.27 25.66 -13.23
N LYS A 659 -38.14 25.17 -14.13
CA LYS A 659 -38.41 25.81 -15.43
C LYS A 659 -38.93 27.23 -15.27
N GLN A 660 -39.86 27.48 -14.34
CA GLN A 660 -40.33 28.84 -14.02
C GLN A 660 -39.19 29.72 -13.49
N PHE A 661 -38.32 29.20 -12.62
CA PHE A 661 -37.18 29.93 -12.06
C PHE A 661 -36.11 30.24 -13.12
N LEU A 662 -35.78 29.27 -13.97
CA LEU A 662 -34.91 29.42 -15.13
C LEU A 662 -35.50 30.38 -16.17
N HIS A 663 -36.80 30.34 -16.45
CA HIS A 663 -37.45 31.35 -17.31
C HIS A 663 -37.44 32.74 -16.68
N LYS A 664 -37.61 32.86 -15.35
CA LYS A 664 -37.50 34.12 -14.61
C LYS A 664 -36.07 34.68 -14.67
N HIS A 665 -35.06 33.82 -14.58
CA HIS A 665 -33.65 34.19 -14.79
C HIS A 665 -33.34 34.53 -16.26
N ARG A 666 -33.85 33.77 -17.24
CA ARG A 666 -33.65 34.04 -18.67
C ARG A 666 -34.33 35.34 -19.10
N ARG A 667 -35.55 35.64 -18.59
CA ARG A 667 -36.19 36.96 -18.75
C ARG A 667 -35.41 38.08 -18.07
N LYS A 668 -34.90 37.88 -16.83
CA LYS A 668 -34.02 38.86 -16.17
C LYS A 668 -32.70 39.08 -16.93
N ALA A 669 -32.10 38.04 -17.50
CA ALA A 669 -30.89 38.12 -18.30
C ALA A 669 -31.13 38.93 -19.59
N ILE A 670 -32.18 38.60 -20.36
CA ILE A 670 -32.59 39.34 -21.56
C ILE A 670 -32.87 40.82 -21.25
N PHE A 671 -33.54 41.13 -20.12
CA PHE A 671 -33.72 42.51 -19.67
C PHE A 671 -32.39 43.20 -19.29
N LYS A 672 -31.41 42.47 -18.74
CA LYS A 672 -30.08 43.00 -18.40
C LYS A 672 -29.24 43.26 -19.66
N THR A 673 -29.40 42.47 -20.72
CA THR A 673 -28.77 42.74 -22.03
C THR A 673 -29.40 43.96 -22.71
N LYS A 674 -30.75 44.05 -22.75
CA LYS A 674 -31.45 45.20 -23.34
C LYS A 674 -31.20 46.52 -22.60
N LYS A 675 -30.91 46.50 -21.30
CA LYS A 675 -30.55 47.69 -20.52
C LYS A 675 -29.07 48.10 -20.64
N LYS A 676 -28.23 47.31 -21.33
CA LYS A 676 -26.82 47.64 -21.61
C LYS A 676 -26.57 48.22 -23.01
N SER A 677 -27.57 48.30 -23.89
CA SER A 677 -27.43 48.83 -25.26
C SER A 677 -28.11 50.18 -25.50
N LEU A 678 -28.48 50.92 -24.43
CA LEU A 678 -28.96 52.30 -24.52
C LEU A 678 -28.07 53.23 -23.67
N SER A 679 -26.91 53.59 -24.22
CA SER A 679 -26.07 54.75 -23.85
C SER A 679 -24.98 54.88 -24.91
N GLY A 680 -25.12 55.86 -25.82
CA GLY A 680 -24.22 56.04 -26.97
C GLY A 680 -25.00 56.45 -28.22
N SER A 681 -25.21 57.76 -28.36
CA SER A 681 -25.84 58.38 -29.55
C SER A 681 -24.83 58.53 -30.70
N ILE A 682 -25.31 58.60 -31.95
CA ILE A 682 -24.93 59.57 -33.03
C ILE A 682 -25.08 59.01 -34.48
N VAL A 683 -25.78 59.81 -35.31
CA VAL A 683 -25.78 59.92 -36.80
C VAL A 683 -26.67 59.01 -37.69
N TRP A 684 -27.19 59.71 -38.72
CA TRP A 684 -28.08 59.42 -39.86
C TRP A 684 -27.46 58.42 -40.88
N THR A 685 -28.11 57.91 -41.94
CA THR A 685 -29.21 58.40 -42.80
C THR A 685 -30.17 57.29 -43.28
N ASP A 686 -31.19 57.67 -44.05
CA ASP A 686 -32.23 56.86 -44.70
C ASP A 686 -31.72 55.64 -45.51
N ASP A 687 -32.51 54.56 -45.59
CA ASP A 687 -33.41 54.36 -46.74
C ASP A 687 -34.46 53.23 -46.61
N SER A 688 -35.48 53.33 -47.47
CA SER A 688 -36.67 52.47 -47.71
C SER A 688 -36.73 50.99 -47.22
N SER A 689 -37.86 50.59 -46.61
CA SER A 689 -38.94 49.77 -47.25
C SER A 689 -39.84 48.96 -46.29
N SER A 690 -41.17 49.05 -46.50
CA SER A 690 -42.29 48.16 -46.04
C SER A 690 -42.29 47.59 -44.60
N LEU A 691 -43.15 48.03 -43.67
CA LEU A 691 -44.59 47.70 -43.53
C LEU A 691 -44.91 46.18 -43.66
N LYS A 692 -45.75 45.53 -42.82
CA LYS A 692 -46.72 46.04 -41.82
C LYS A 692 -47.10 44.92 -40.82
N LEU A 693 -47.41 45.26 -39.57
CA LEU A 693 -48.42 44.55 -38.77
C LEU A 693 -49.00 45.50 -37.69
N GLU A 694 -50.24 45.96 -37.88
CA GLU A 694 -51.05 46.62 -36.83
C GLU A 694 -51.44 45.57 -35.77
N VAL A 695 -51.43 45.76 -34.44
CA VAL A 695 -51.59 46.91 -33.51
C VAL A 695 -53.05 47.27 -33.15
N LEU A 696 -53.47 46.76 -31.98
CA LEU A 696 -54.50 47.29 -31.04
C LEU A 696 -55.97 47.34 -31.55
N ASN A 697 -57.04 47.42 -30.74
CA ASN A 697 -57.32 47.91 -29.37
C ASN A 697 -58.32 46.93 -28.64
N LYS A 698 -58.90 47.13 -27.43
CA LYS A 698 -58.58 47.72 -26.09
C LYS A 698 -59.92 47.78 -25.27
N ILE A 699 -59.89 48.25 -24.00
CA ILE A 699 -61.01 48.79 -23.17
C ILE A 699 -62.10 47.76 -22.69
N THR A 700 -62.76 47.81 -21.51
CA THR A 700 -62.95 48.85 -20.45
C THR A 700 -63.23 48.29 -19.03
N LEU A 701 -63.13 49.15 -18.01
CA LEU A 701 -63.59 48.97 -16.62
C LEU A 701 -65.12 48.97 -16.48
N GLY A 702 -65.63 48.49 -15.34
CA GLY A 702 -66.97 48.85 -14.82
C GLY A 702 -67.41 47.96 -13.65
N ALA A 703 -67.92 48.54 -12.56
CA ALA A 703 -68.36 47.80 -11.37
C ALA A 703 -69.85 48.02 -11.10
N SER A 704 -70.57 46.97 -10.67
CA SER A 704 -71.74 47.10 -9.78
C SER A 704 -72.25 45.76 -9.24
N ILE A 705 -72.76 45.85 -8.02
CA ILE A 705 -73.40 44.85 -7.14
C ILE A 705 -74.72 44.34 -7.75
N VAL A 706 -75.10 43.07 -7.52
CA VAL A 706 -76.43 42.58 -7.04
C VAL A 706 -76.50 41.03 -7.07
N LYS A 707 -77.13 40.45 -6.03
CA LYS A 707 -77.53 39.03 -5.80
C LYS A 707 -79.04 38.88 -6.10
N PRO A 708 -79.68 37.69 -6.01
CA PRO A 708 -79.34 36.31 -6.43
C PRO A 708 -80.55 35.64 -7.15
N ILE A 709 -80.59 34.29 -7.22
CA ILE A 709 -81.76 33.42 -7.59
C ILE A 709 -82.04 33.40 -9.11
N SER A 710 -82.38 32.27 -9.75
CA SER A 710 -82.71 30.91 -9.27
C SER A 710 -81.74 29.83 -9.76
#